data_AF-A0A7W6KL40-F1
#
_entry.id   AF-A0A7W6KL40-F1
#
_cell.length_a   1.000
_cell.length_b   1.000
_cell.length_c   1.000
_cell.angle_alpha   90.00
_cell.angle_beta   90.00
_cell.angle_gamma   90.00
#
_symmetry.space_group_name_H-M   'P 1'
#
loop_
_entity.id
_entity.type
_entity.pdbx_description
1 polymer ?
#
loop_
_entity_poly.entity_id
_entity_poly.type
_entity_poly.pdbx_seq_one_letter_code
_entity_poly.pdbx_strand_id
1 'polypeptide(L)'
;MDDEKMVQLTVSEQKKTKRSLRLKSFYHHPFSSEKRKHYRNRKLGKLADAAGTPAAVTSDLGPGFSEREERRKIRYTALLRHPFSARKRRKYRRKRLDALAFALLPRFAMPVPPARKPHSARPVKDSPDLWFYLGDTVDWLEVHERFTGVGRVSIELFDAFLQEATASIRPCRTGQSDLDIVGMSSAELRSGVLDRLDERYGIGLGTFSGGGAPARGDHVFFTGLVWTPKFTSLFRHLSSKGIGFSILVHDIIPLEGGDHVEEAEAVNFAEWLAVSLQTADRLYVSTNVVRDQILRWATLEGIEVAAEVVKISFGSKPWSEDELQDAEGLKACFPTLDADDFVLSVGTIDPRKNQTMLCRLWRNLIRSGLDVPQLVLAGRDDLGLGSKHSIFSDLMRSGKLLVLPGLGDADIASLTAACRFTAFPSTSEGYGLPVAESLRQGKLCLASRLPVIEEQAGDLAWYFDVDDLQQAEALFRTAIQDRDAVAAGEAKIRSGFVRPSWSEAAKRLEAEGLEAAREKPISIIPGRFLPEFPGAETCNKTEVLNLASRWCTVDAPEVSILIVNWNAAPLTLECIRQIWMHTEGHTYEVIIVDNGSDEDDIVRFSRPIPGVTFIPIGRNRFFGEANNIAAEAARGKYVVLLNNDAFPQDKWLAALMNMMAENPALGAAGPMFLWPDGRVQEAGGMIDEGGYPVRYGRGLAHPTPDILMERYVDYISAAALLIDRALFVKVGGFDLTFEPAYYEDSDLCFKLKALGHPVGYCPASRVIHIEGAAANGNTKAEARRKALGDANRDKFVSRWASFLKPDGDKTPEFSVESIVPTRWSSPPGENCQRPTAVVYTPYAVTPGGGERYVLSAARQLARTHRVEVVTPYRYSNLRLQQIGCALDLDLGMLRFKTLQEFEQDPEPDLMLTMGNAVLPPIAGRGRKTVYHCQFPFLLKEEQESDEAMLRSYQEVMVNSAFTQGFYERRLAEAGMASIPTRIVNPPVPPVAPRTPRKRSILSVGRFIVGGHSKRQDLQVEAFRALIESGVEDVELHLAGSSFPEATDIDFLAAIRQSASDLPVYFHVNCSVSELETLYGDSLIYWHATGLGRDLEAEPEKAEHFGISIVEAMSGGAIPIALRAGGPTEIITEGVNGFFYDDIEGLVDQTRRVLDETPEDGLRQLSRAAHARAADFSYDRFNAAVSSLFGLDSSERGSGVSGNA
;
A
#
# COMPACT_ATOMS: atom_id res chain seq x y z
N MET A 1 51.69 -29.90 -59.32
CA MET A 1 51.72 -31.36 -59.44
C MET A 1 50.64 -31.91 -58.52
N ASP A 2 49.39 -31.48 -58.72
CA ASP A 2 48.47 -31.81 -59.83
C ASP A 2 47.64 -33.02 -59.36
N ASP A 3 46.36 -32.80 -59.04
CA ASP A 3 45.19 -33.13 -59.86
C ASP A 3 45.01 -34.67 -59.95
N GLU A 4 43.96 -35.34 -59.49
CA GLU A 4 42.53 -35.14 -59.74
C GLU A 4 41.66 -36.03 -58.81
N LYS A 5 40.45 -35.54 -58.49
CA LYS A 5 39.17 -36.24 -58.23
C LYS A 5 38.95 -37.12 -56.97
N MET A 6 38.31 -36.50 -55.97
CA MET A 6 37.12 -36.96 -55.24
C MET A 6 36.33 -35.71 -54.77
N VAL A 7 35.01 -35.61 -55.04
CA VAL A 7 34.14 -34.42 -54.80
C VAL A 7 33.14 -34.77 -53.68
N GLN A 8 33.29 -34.30 -52.42
CA GLN A 8 32.88 -33.02 -51.78
C GLN A 8 31.35 -32.90 -51.49
N LEU A 9 30.84 -32.53 -50.29
CA LEU A 9 31.37 -31.70 -49.19
C LEU A 9 30.66 -31.97 -47.83
N THR A 10 31.38 -31.71 -46.74
CA THR A 10 31.00 -31.86 -45.33
C THR A 10 30.98 -30.51 -44.59
N VAL A 11 30.14 -30.46 -43.54
CA VAL A 11 30.22 -29.69 -42.26
C VAL A 11 29.94 -28.18 -42.26
N SER A 12 28.96 -27.79 -41.42
CA SER A 12 29.13 -26.65 -40.52
C SER A 12 28.28 -26.81 -39.25
N GLU A 13 28.96 -26.99 -38.11
CA GLU A 13 28.44 -26.85 -36.75
C GLU A 13 29.05 -25.59 -36.10
N GLN A 14 28.34 -25.08 -35.08
CA GLN A 14 28.63 -23.95 -34.19
C GLN A 14 28.34 -22.52 -34.68
N LYS A 15 27.20 -21.98 -34.22
CA LYS A 15 27.09 -20.77 -33.38
C LYS A 15 25.64 -20.50 -32.95
N LYS A 16 25.29 -20.96 -31.74
CA LYS A 16 24.16 -20.45 -30.95
C LYS A 16 24.66 -19.28 -30.10
N THR A 17 23.90 -18.19 -29.98
CA THR A 17 23.34 -17.59 -28.75
C THR A 17 22.95 -16.12 -28.98
N LYS A 18 21.86 -15.70 -28.32
CA LYS A 18 21.35 -14.34 -28.04
C LYS A 18 20.36 -13.74 -29.05
N ARG A 19 19.06 -13.96 -28.79
CA ARG A 19 18.01 -12.97 -29.02
C ARG A 19 17.11 -12.85 -27.79
N SER A 20 16.99 -11.61 -27.34
CA SER A 20 16.24 -11.13 -26.18
C SER A 20 14.75 -11.48 -26.26
N LEU A 21 14.24 -12.21 -25.26
CA LEU A 21 12.82 -12.34 -24.98
C LEU A 21 12.34 -11.08 -24.24
N ARG A 22 11.44 -10.33 -24.86
CA ARG A 22 10.60 -9.33 -24.16
C ARG A 22 9.37 -10.06 -23.65
N LEU A 23 9.17 -10.00 -22.34
CA LEU A 23 7.90 -10.30 -21.66
C LEU A 23 6.76 -9.49 -22.28
N LYS A 24 5.67 -10.17 -22.62
CA LYS A 24 4.35 -9.60 -22.92
C LYS A 24 3.35 -10.43 -22.10
N SER A 25 2.75 -9.84 -21.07
CA SER A 25 1.45 -10.26 -20.54
C SER A 25 0.40 -9.94 -21.62
N PHE A 26 -0.56 -10.83 -21.83
CA PHE A 26 -1.53 -10.76 -22.93
C PHE A 26 -2.96 -10.72 -22.36
N TYR A 27 -3.62 -9.57 -22.53
CA TYR A 27 -5.01 -9.48 -22.96
C TYR A 27 -5.03 -8.79 -24.34
N HIS A 28 -4.87 -9.58 -25.40
CA HIS A 28 -5.12 -9.13 -26.76
C HIS A 28 -5.79 -10.24 -27.57
N HIS A 29 -6.91 -9.88 -28.19
CA HIS A 29 -7.65 -10.65 -29.19
C HIS A 29 -6.75 -11.50 -30.12
N PRO A 30 -7.15 -12.75 -30.46
CA PRO A 30 -6.35 -13.61 -31.31
C PRO A 30 -6.67 -13.34 -32.79
N PHE A 31 -5.71 -12.79 -33.53
CA PHE A 31 -5.64 -13.03 -34.96
C PHE A 31 -4.22 -13.47 -35.31
N SER A 32 -4.09 -14.68 -35.84
CA SER A 32 -2.82 -15.21 -36.36
C SER A 32 -2.32 -14.39 -37.56
N SER A 33 -1.00 -14.39 -37.77
CA SER A 33 -0.31 -13.54 -38.76
C SER A 33 -0.69 -13.81 -40.22
N GLU A 34 -1.28 -14.96 -40.55
CA GLU A 34 -1.73 -15.27 -41.92
C GLU A 34 -3.14 -14.74 -42.25
N LYS A 35 -4.06 -14.66 -41.28
CA LYS A 35 -5.40 -14.07 -41.52
C LYS A 35 -5.41 -12.54 -41.63
N ARG A 36 -4.35 -11.85 -41.15
CA ARG A 36 -4.18 -10.39 -41.33
C ARG A 36 -3.91 -9.98 -42.79
N LYS A 37 -3.44 -10.89 -43.64
CA LYS A 37 -3.17 -10.61 -45.06
C LYS A 37 -4.45 -10.64 -45.91
N HIS A 38 -5.43 -11.45 -45.53
CA HIS A 38 -6.70 -11.59 -46.26
C HIS A 38 -7.71 -10.47 -45.92
N TYR A 39 -7.68 -9.94 -44.69
CA TYR A 39 -8.57 -8.85 -44.26
C TYR A 39 -8.16 -7.47 -44.81
N ARG A 40 -6.88 -7.28 -45.16
CA ARG A 40 -6.37 -6.00 -45.71
C ARG A 40 -6.72 -5.77 -47.19
N ASN A 41 -7.00 -6.84 -47.94
CA ASN A 41 -7.32 -6.75 -49.37
C ASN A 41 -8.83 -6.58 -49.68
N ARG A 42 -9.74 -6.73 -48.71
CA ARG A 42 -11.18 -6.47 -48.92
C ARG A 42 -11.62 -5.03 -48.59
N LYS A 43 -10.82 -4.24 -47.88
CA LYS A 43 -11.16 -2.85 -47.48
C LYS A 43 -10.60 -1.76 -48.40
N LEU A 44 -9.89 -2.13 -49.47
CA LEU A 44 -9.36 -1.20 -50.48
C LEU A 44 -10.17 -1.18 -51.80
N GLY A 45 -11.26 -1.95 -51.90
CA GLY A 45 -12.07 -2.06 -53.14
C GLY A 45 -13.48 -1.47 -53.09
N LYS A 46 -13.87 -0.74 -52.04
CA LYS A 46 -15.25 -0.19 -51.89
C LYS A 46 -15.30 1.25 -51.36
N LEU A 47 -14.45 2.13 -51.87
CA LEU A 47 -14.55 3.59 -51.69
C LEU A 47 -14.12 4.33 -52.96
N ALA A 48 -14.64 3.87 -54.09
CA ALA A 48 -14.71 4.63 -55.34
C ALA A 48 -16.11 4.35 -55.91
N ASP A 49 -17.09 5.15 -55.48
CA ASP A 49 -18.37 5.44 -56.14
C ASP A 49 -19.38 5.93 -55.10
N ALA A 50 -19.39 7.24 -54.86
CA ALA A 50 -20.56 8.02 -54.44
C ALA A 50 -20.14 9.49 -54.32
N ALA A 51 -19.89 10.13 -55.47
CA ALA A 51 -19.89 11.58 -55.57
C ALA A 51 -21.35 12.05 -55.76
N GLY A 52 -21.83 12.92 -54.87
CA GLY A 52 -23.13 13.57 -54.96
C GLY A 52 -23.16 14.81 -54.08
N THR A 53 -22.95 15.96 -54.72
CA THR A 53 -23.10 17.33 -54.20
C THR A 53 -24.48 17.56 -53.57
N PRO A 54 -24.64 18.50 -52.59
CA PRO A 54 -24.90 19.89 -52.99
C PRO A 54 -24.35 21.01 -52.07
N ALA A 55 -24.46 22.20 -52.66
CA ALA A 55 -24.03 23.54 -52.31
C ALA A 55 -24.41 24.14 -50.93
N ALA A 56 -23.48 24.98 -50.45
CA ALA A 56 -23.60 26.36 -49.93
C ALA A 56 -24.63 26.72 -48.84
N VAL A 57 -24.15 27.23 -47.70
CA VAL A 57 -24.26 28.65 -47.26
C VAL A 57 -23.08 28.97 -46.30
N THR A 58 -22.51 30.15 -46.50
CA THR A 58 -21.31 30.76 -45.89
C THR A 58 -21.58 31.62 -44.65
N SER A 59 -20.49 32.11 -44.03
CA SER A 59 -20.31 33.16 -42.99
C SER A 59 -20.28 32.63 -41.55
N ASP A 60 -19.35 32.96 -40.66
CA ASP A 60 -18.25 33.94 -40.64
C ASP A 60 -17.23 33.51 -39.57
N LEU A 61 -15.94 33.86 -39.79
CA LEU A 61 -14.89 34.28 -38.83
C LEU A 61 -13.48 33.84 -39.27
N GLY A 62 -12.57 34.83 -39.28
CA GLY A 62 -11.37 34.92 -40.09
C GLY A 62 -10.09 34.19 -39.62
N PRO A 63 -8.97 34.39 -40.36
CA PRO A 63 -7.88 33.41 -40.48
C PRO A 63 -6.66 33.76 -39.63
N GLY A 64 -6.08 32.77 -38.94
CA GLY A 64 -4.82 32.99 -38.22
C GLY A 64 -4.29 31.83 -37.37
N PHE A 65 -4.51 30.56 -37.74
CA PHE A 65 -4.02 29.44 -36.92
C PHE A 65 -3.43 28.22 -37.66
N SER A 66 -3.48 28.14 -39.00
CA SER A 66 -3.17 26.87 -39.69
C SER A 66 -1.71 26.63 -40.10
N GLU A 67 -0.83 27.64 -40.17
CA GLU A 67 0.56 27.40 -40.65
C GLU A 67 1.56 26.93 -39.57
N ARG A 68 1.28 27.14 -38.27
CA ARG A 68 2.18 26.73 -37.17
C ARG A 68 2.04 25.25 -36.78
N GLU A 69 0.90 24.63 -37.02
CA GLU A 69 0.66 23.22 -36.69
C GLU A 69 1.15 22.26 -37.77
N GLU A 70 1.15 22.69 -39.03
CA GLU A 70 1.55 21.83 -40.16
C GLU A 70 3.08 21.64 -40.23
N ARG A 71 3.86 22.67 -39.83
CA ARG A 71 5.32 22.55 -39.64
C ARG A 71 5.71 21.69 -38.43
N ARG A 72 4.82 21.46 -37.46
CA ARG A 72 5.04 20.55 -36.32
C ARG A 72 4.81 19.08 -36.68
N LYS A 73 3.88 18.80 -37.62
CA LYS A 73 3.58 17.43 -38.08
C LYS A 73 4.64 16.86 -39.03
N ILE A 74 5.33 17.68 -39.82
CA ILE A 74 6.30 17.18 -40.83
C ILE A 74 7.69 16.84 -40.25
N ARG A 75 8.02 17.26 -39.02
CA ARG A 75 9.27 16.81 -38.33
C ARG A 75 9.13 15.46 -37.58
N TYR A 76 7.92 14.90 -37.47
CA TYR A 76 7.69 13.70 -36.66
C TYR A 76 7.87 12.36 -37.38
N THR A 77 8.13 12.35 -38.69
CA THR A 77 8.24 11.11 -39.48
C THR A 77 9.69 10.72 -39.83
N ALA A 78 10.71 11.48 -39.39
CA ALA A 78 12.11 11.28 -39.81
C ALA A 78 13.09 10.76 -38.72
N LEU A 79 12.63 10.22 -37.59
CA LEU A 79 13.50 9.82 -36.47
C LEU A 79 13.45 8.33 -36.06
N LEU A 80 12.91 7.45 -36.90
CA LEU A 80 12.76 6.01 -36.60
C LEU A 80 13.91 5.10 -37.09
N ARG A 81 15.11 5.63 -37.38
CA ARG A 81 16.26 4.80 -37.78
C ARG A 81 17.59 5.29 -37.18
N HIS A 82 17.79 5.22 -35.86
CA HIS A 82 19.11 5.05 -35.22
C HIS A 82 18.97 4.73 -33.70
N PRO A 83 19.90 4.00 -33.06
CA PRO A 83 19.73 3.50 -31.70
C PRO A 83 20.19 4.55 -30.67
N PHE A 84 19.25 5.10 -29.88
CA PHE A 84 19.57 5.98 -28.75
C PHE A 84 19.64 5.23 -27.41
N SER A 85 20.52 5.73 -26.53
CA SER A 85 20.84 5.24 -25.18
C SER A 85 19.71 5.42 -24.15
N ALA A 86 19.78 4.66 -23.06
CA ALA A 86 18.74 4.55 -22.02
C ALA A 86 18.32 5.90 -21.38
N ARG A 87 19.23 6.87 -21.31
CA ARG A 87 18.99 8.21 -20.72
C ARG A 87 18.05 9.07 -21.59
N LYS A 88 18.16 8.98 -22.93
CA LYS A 88 17.25 9.69 -23.86
C LYS A 88 15.87 9.03 -23.95
N ARG A 89 15.75 7.71 -23.72
CA ARG A 89 14.45 7.03 -23.60
C ARG A 89 13.67 7.48 -22.35
N ARG A 90 14.37 7.77 -21.25
CA ARG A 90 13.77 8.27 -19.99
C ARG A 90 13.24 9.71 -20.13
N LYS A 91 13.97 10.59 -20.83
CA LYS A 91 13.55 11.98 -21.13
C LYS A 91 12.34 12.05 -22.08
N TYR A 92 12.28 11.15 -23.08
CA TYR A 92 11.10 11.01 -23.96
C TYR A 92 9.89 10.37 -23.26
N ARG A 93 10.12 9.47 -22.29
CA ARG A 93 9.05 8.92 -21.44
C ARG A 93 8.50 9.98 -20.48
N ARG A 94 9.36 10.85 -19.93
CA ARG A 94 8.97 11.95 -19.02
C ARG A 94 8.22 13.07 -19.74
N LYS A 95 8.71 13.56 -20.89
CA LYS A 95 7.91 14.51 -21.72
C LYS A 95 6.60 13.95 -22.25
N ARG A 96 6.49 12.62 -22.38
CA ARG A 96 5.23 11.94 -22.70
C ARG A 96 4.34 11.77 -21.47
N LEU A 97 4.90 11.60 -20.27
CA LEU A 97 4.18 11.59 -18.99
C LEU A 97 3.70 13.00 -18.61
N ASP A 98 4.47 14.05 -18.86
CA ASP A 98 4.07 15.44 -18.57
C ASP A 98 2.99 15.94 -19.56
N ALA A 99 3.09 15.54 -20.83
CA ALA A 99 2.04 15.79 -21.83
C ALA A 99 0.80 14.89 -21.67
N LEU A 100 0.93 13.74 -20.99
CA LEU A 100 -0.22 12.92 -20.58
C LEU A 100 -0.83 13.41 -19.27
N ALA A 101 -0.05 13.89 -18.31
CA ALA A 101 -0.53 14.48 -17.05
C ALA A 101 -1.42 15.70 -17.33
N PHE A 102 -1.01 16.57 -18.27
CA PHE A 102 -1.83 17.72 -18.68
C PHE A 102 -3.07 17.34 -19.51
N ALA A 103 -3.12 16.13 -20.08
CA ALA A 103 -4.26 15.61 -20.85
C ALA A 103 -5.19 14.69 -20.02
N LEU A 104 -4.78 14.30 -18.81
CA LEU A 104 -5.51 13.42 -17.90
C LEU A 104 -6.23 14.17 -16.76
N LEU A 105 -5.90 15.44 -16.54
CA LEU A 105 -6.47 16.29 -15.48
C LEU A 105 -7.98 16.65 -15.57
N PRO A 106 -8.75 16.39 -16.66
CA PRO A 106 -10.21 16.56 -16.61
C PRO A 106 -11.02 15.26 -16.65
N ARG A 107 -10.43 14.06 -16.56
CA ARG A 107 -11.19 12.81 -16.84
C ARG A 107 -11.68 12.02 -15.62
N PHE A 108 -11.31 12.39 -14.39
CA PHE A 108 -11.94 11.82 -13.18
C PHE A 108 -13.14 12.63 -12.67
N ALA A 109 -13.42 13.78 -13.28
CA ALA A 109 -14.79 14.28 -13.31
C ALA A 109 -15.58 13.41 -14.32
N MET A 110 -16.04 12.23 -13.89
CA MET A 110 -17.18 11.61 -14.57
C MET A 110 -18.27 12.70 -14.59
N PRO A 111 -18.71 13.20 -15.75
CA PRO A 111 -19.88 14.06 -15.76
C PRO A 111 -20.99 13.25 -15.14
N VAL A 112 -21.48 13.67 -13.97
CA VAL A 112 -22.70 13.15 -13.38
C VAL A 112 -23.72 13.15 -14.51
N PRO A 113 -24.16 11.98 -15.00
CA PRO A 113 -25.19 11.94 -16.01
C PRO A 113 -26.34 12.78 -15.46
N PRO A 114 -26.96 13.67 -16.26
CA PRO A 114 -28.08 14.46 -15.77
C PRO A 114 -29.07 13.50 -15.11
N ALA A 115 -29.42 13.79 -13.84
CA ALA A 115 -30.34 12.99 -13.04
C ALA A 115 -31.49 12.51 -13.91
N ARG A 116 -31.78 11.20 -13.87
CA ARG A 116 -32.87 10.60 -14.65
C ARG A 116 -34.08 11.53 -14.55
N LYS A 117 -34.51 12.10 -15.69
CA LYS A 117 -35.88 12.59 -15.76
C LYS A 117 -36.74 11.37 -15.42
N PRO A 118 -37.67 11.47 -14.45
CA PRO A 118 -38.48 10.33 -14.04
C PRO A 118 -39.05 9.68 -15.30
N HIS A 119 -38.63 8.45 -15.56
CA HIS A 119 -39.05 7.75 -16.77
C HIS A 119 -40.58 7.69 -16.74
N SER A 120 -41.20 8.10 -17.84
CA SER A 120 -42.58 7.74 -18.11
C SER A 120 -42.70 6.23 -17.96
N ALA A 121 -43.64 5.80 -17.11
CA ALA A 121 -43.86 4.40 -16.73
C ALA A 121 -43.61 3.47 -17.93
N ARG A 122 -42.69 2.50 -17.77
CA ARG A 122 -42.52 1.43 -18.77
C ARG A 122 -43.91 0.77 -18.94
N PRO A 123 -44.42 0.58 -20.16
CA PRO A 123 -45.63 -0.20 -20.34
C PRO A 123 -45.34 -1.63 -19.88
N VAL A 124 -46.14 -2.12 -18.94
CA VAL A 124 -46.05 -3.50 -18.44
C VAL A 124 -46.56 -4.40 -19.57
N LYS A 125 -45.69 -5.26 -20.10
CA LYS A 125 -46.11 -6.36 -20.98
C LYS A 125 -46.65 -7.44 -20.05
N ASP A 126 -47.90 -7.90 -20.24
CA ASP A 126 -48.50 -8.93 -19.37
C ASP A 126 -47.65 -10.24 -19.35
N SER A 127 -46.94 -10.49 -20.45
CA SER A 127 -45.97 -11.60 -20.60
C SER A 127 -44.66 -11.08 -21.23
N PRO A 128 -43.68 -10.60 -20.44
CA PRO A 128 -42.38 -10.14 -20.94
C PRO A 128 -41.57 -11.28 -21.54
N ASP A 129 -40.84 -11.04 -22.64
CA ASP A 129 -39.87 -12.02 -23.14
C ASP A 129 -38.59 -11.88 -22.30
N LEU A 130 -38.06 -13.00 -21.82
CA LEU A 130 -36.79 -13.04 -21.10
C LEU A 130 -35.68 -13.44 -22.06
N TRP A 131 -34.69 -12.58 -22.22
CA TRP A 131 -33.56 -12.80 -23.11
C TRP A 131 -32.33 -13.21 -22.32
N PHE A 132 -31.66 -14.30 -22.73
CA PHE A 132 -30.47 -14.80 -22.06
C PHE A 132 -29.25 -14.60 -22.95
N TYR A 133 -28.34 -13.72 -22.54
CA TYR A 133 -27.17 -13.37 -23.34
C TYR A 133 -26.10 -14.46 -23.26
N LEU A 134 -25.75 -15.03 -24.41
CA LEU A 134 -24.72 -16.07 -24.58
C LEU A 134 -23.58 -15.64 -25.52
N GLY A 135 -23.61 -14.40 -26.03
CA GLY A 135 -22.68 -13.95 -27.07
C GLY A 135 -21.21 -13.99 -26.66
N ASP A 136 -20.89 -13.58 -25.43
CA ASP A 136 -19.52 -13.62 -24.89
C ASP A 136 -19.04 -15.05 -24.63
N THR A 137 -19.95 -15.94 -24.24
CA THR A 137 -19.68 -17.36 -24.05
C THR A 137 -19.35 -18.03 -25.39
N VAL A 138 -20.10 -17.71 -26.45
CA VAL A 138 -19.81 -18.16 -27.83
C VAL A 138 -18.47 -17.60 -28.33
N ASP A 139 -18.23 -16.30 -28.16
CA ASP A 139 -16.98 -15.64 -28.55
C ASP A 139 -15.77 -16.29 -27.87
N TRP A 140 -15.90 -16.66 -26.59
CA TRP A 140 -14.85 -17.34 -25.84
C TRP A 140 -14.53 -18.69 -26.50
N LEU A 141 -15.57 -19.48 -26.80
CA LEU A 141 -15.44 -20.83 -27.36
C LEU A 141 -14.78 -20.84 -28.72
N GLU A 142 -14.92 -19.78 -29.54
CA GLU A 142 -14.21 -19.72 -30.83
C GLU A 142 -12.70 -19.96 -30.71
N VAL A 143 -12.12 -19.58 -29.56
CA VAL A 143 -10.68 -19.59 -29.31
C VAL A 143 -10.23 -20.75 -28.43
N HIS A 144 -11.13 -21.39 -27.68
CA HIS A 144 -10.74 -22.53 -26.86
C HIS A 144 -11.78 -23.65 -26.74
N GLU A 145 -11.28 -24.82 -26.35
CA GLU A 145 -11.94 -26.10 -26.59
C GLU A 145 -12.92 -26.54 -25.48
N ARG A 146 -12.91 -25.88 -24.30
CA ARG A 146 -13.74 -26.26 -23.14
C ARG A 146 -14.18 -25.06 -22.31
N PHE A 147 -15.31 -25.18 -21.62
CA PHE A 147 -15.81 -24.18 -20.65
C PHE A 147 -15.03 -24.27 -19.34
N THR A 148 -14.71 -23.11 -18.76
CA THR A 148 -14.16 -23.01 -17.41
C THR A 148 -14.72 -21.79 -16.69
N GLY A 149 -14.78 -21.84 -15.35
CA GLY A 149 -15.15 -20.71 -14.50
C GLY A 149 -16.51 -20.09 -14.89
N VAL A 150 -16.48 -18.79 -15.21
CA VAL A 150 -17.67 -17.97 -15.56
C VAL A 150 -18.48 -18.55 -16.73
N GLY A 151 -17.81 -19.07 -17.75
CA GLY A 151 -18.49 -19.69 -18.88
C GLY A 151 -19.29 -20.94 -18.47
N ARG A 152 -18.77 -21.71 -17.50
CA ARG A 152 -19.48 -22.87 -16.95
C ARG A 152 -20.72 -22.46 -16.18
N VAL A 153 -20.60 -21.45 -15.30
CA VAL A 153 -21.75 -20.89 -14.56
C VAL A 153 -22.84 -20.40 -15.50
N SER A 154 -22.46 -19.71 -16.59
CA SER A 154 -23.41 -19.16 -17.57
C SER A 154 -24.20 -20.26 -18.29
N ILE A 155 -23.55 -21.36 -18.67
CA ILE A 155 -24.19 -22.49 -19.35
C ILE A 155 -25.04 -23.33 -18.40
N GLU A 156 -24.58 -23.59 -17.18
CA GLU A 156 -25.36 -24.34 -16.17
C GLU A 156 -26.66 -23.59 -15.81
N LEU A 157 -26.57 -22.26 -15.68
CA LEU A 157 -27.76 -21.44 -15.49
C LEU A 157 -28.67 -21.49 -16.72
N PHE A 158 -28.12 -21.38 -17.93
CA PHE A 158 -28.92 -21.43 -19.15
C PHE A 158 -29.64 -22.78 -19.34
N ASP A 159 -28.96 -23.90 -19.11
CA ASP A 159 -29.57 -25.24 -19.17
C ASP A 159 -30.68 -25.39 -18.12
N ALA A 160 -30.45 -24.97 -16.88
CA ALA A 160 -31.47 -24.95 -15.85
C ALA A 160 -32.68 -24.08 -16.22
N PHE A 161 -32.45 -22.93 -16.86
CA PHE A 161 -33.52 -22.09 -17.41
C PHE A 161 -34.33 -22.82 -18.49
N LEU A 162 -33.71 -23.59 -19.38
CA LEU A 162 -34.43 -24.32 -20.42
C LEU A 162 -35.31 -25.44 -19.88
N GLN A 163 -34.91 -26.07 -18.79
CA GLN A 163 -35.62 -27.21 -18.20
C GLN A 163 -36.79 -26.78 -17.31
N GLU A 164 -36.65 -25.65 -16.61
CA GLU A 164 -37.49 -25.32 -15.46
C GLU A 164 -38.25 -24.00 -15.60
N ALA A 165 -37.89 -23.14 -16.56
CA ALA A 165 -38.50 -21.83 -16.69
C ALA A 165 -39.96 -21.92 -17.12
N THR A 166 -40.79 -21.12 -16.47
CA THR A 166 -42.21 -20.94 -16.81
C THR A 166 -42.42 -19.87 -17.88
N ALA A 167 -41.48 -18.93 -18.02
CA ALA A 167 -41.47 -17.86 -19.01
C ALA A 167 -40.75 -18.27 -20.31
N SER A 168 -41.07 -17.57 -21.41
CA SER A 168 -40.37 -17.80 -22.69
C SER A 168 -38.95 -17.24 -22.63
N ILE A 169 -37.96 -18.14 -22.64
CA ILE A 169 -36.53 -17.80 -22.67
C ILE A 169 -36.01 -17.74 -24.10
N ARG A 170 -35.35 -16.63 -24.45
CA ARG A 170 -34.76 -16.40 -25.78
C ARG A 170 -33.25 -16.21 -25.68
N PRO A 171 -32.42 -17.15 -26.18
CA PRO A 171 -30.98 -16.95 -26.25
C PRO A 171 -30.61 -15.83 -27.22
N CYS A 172 -29.66 -14.97 -26.84
CA CYS A 172 -29.24 -13.83 -27.66
C CYS A 172 -27.74 -13.54 -27.62
N ARG A 173 -27.30 -12.72 -28.57
CA ARG A 173 -25.91 -12.25 -28.73
C ARG A 173 -25.87 -10.83 -29.29
N THR A 174 -24.69 -10.23 -29.36
CA THR A 174 -24.51 -8.97 -30.09
C THR A 174 -24.75 -9.13 -31.60
N GLY A 175 -25.38 -8.12 -32.19
CA GLY A 175 -25.69 -8.04 -33.62
C GLY A 175 -24.51 -7.58 -34.48
N GLN A 176 -24.81 -6.92 -35.60
CA GLN A 176 -23.75 -6.35 -36.46
C GLN A 176 -23.09 -5.10 -35.85
N SER A 177 -23.81 -4.42 -34.96
CA SER A 177 -23.31 -3.33 -34.11
C SER A 177 -23.12 -3.86 -32.69
N ASP A 178 -22.09 -3.38 -31.99
CA ASP A 178 -21.84 -3.68 -30.57
C ASP A 178 -22.95 -3.15 -29.63
N LEU A 179 -23.88 -2.34 -30.16
CA LEU A 179 -25.03 -1.78 -29.44
C LEU A 179 -26.34 -2.57 -29.63
N ASP A 180 -26.37 -3.51 -30.57
CA ASP A 180 -27.60 -4.27 -30.91
C ASP A 180 -27.55 -5.66 -30.30
N ILE A 181 -28.70 -6.14 -29.79
CA ILE A 181 -28.88 -7.52 -29.32
C ILE A 181 -29.84 -8.23 -30.27
N VAL A 182 -29.47 -9.43 -30.70
CA VAL A 182 -30.26 -10.25 -31.62
C VAL A 182 -30.45 -11.69 -31.11
N GLY A 183 -31.62 -12.27 -31.40
CA GLY A 183 -31.92 -13.66 -31.05
C GLY A 183 -31.09 -14.67 -31.83
N MET A 184 -30.70 -15.76 -31.16
CA MET A 184 -29.95 -16.87 -31.73
C MET A 184 -30.89 -17.99 -32.18
N SER A 185 -30.63 -18.56 -33.36
CA SER A 185 -31.33 -19.77 -33.84
C SER A 185 -30.80 -21.04 -33.18
N SER A 186 -31.60 -22.12 -33.19
CA SER A 186 -31.14 -23.44 -32.74
C SER A 186 -29.88 -23.92 -33.50
N ALA A 187 -29.68 -23.52 -34.75
CA ALA A 187 -28.49 -23.90 -35.54
C ALA A 187 -27.23 -23.14 -35.09
N GLU A 188 -27.36 -21.85 -34.74
CA GLU A 188 -26.27 -21.04 -34.19
C GLU A 188 -25.88 -21.53 -32.79
N LEU A 189 -26.86 -21.92 -31.97
CA LEU A 189 -26.59 -22.50 -30.64
C LEU A 189 -25.90 -23.85 -30.73
N ARG A 190 -26.32 -24.72 -31.67
CA ARG A 190 -25.64 -26.01 -31.89
C ARG A 190 -24.19 -25.82 -32.28
N SER A 191 -23.93 -25.05 -33.33
CA SER A 191 -22.58 -24.84 -33.85
C SER A 191 -21.68 -23.97 -32.95
N GLY A 192 -22.26 -23.04 -32.19
CA GLY A 192 -21.52 -22.11 -31.33
C GLY A 192 -21.24 -22.63 -29.92
N VAL A 193 -22.14 -23.45 -29.36
CA VAL A 193 -22.09 -23.88 -27.95
C VAL A 193 -22.09 -25.40 -27.82
N LEU A 194 -23.05 -26.10 -28.44
CA LEU A 194 -23.30 -27.53 -28.15
C LEU A 194 -22.31 -28.49 -28.80
N ASP A 195 -21.86 -28.24 -30.03
CA ASP A 195 -20.85 -29.06 -30.69
C ASP A 195 -19.48 -29.02 -29.95
N ARG A 196 -19.33 -28.08 -29.00
CA ARG A 196 -18.16 -27.89 -28.14
C ARG A 196 -18.42 -28.23 -26.67
N LEU A 197 -19.65 -28.59 -26.32
CA LEU A 197 -19.99 -29.17 -25.03
C LEU A 197 -19.76 -30.69 -25.11
N ASP A 198 -19.33 -31.30 -24.00
CA ASP A 198 -19.26 -32.75 -23.89
C ASP A 198 -20.65 -33.36 -24.18
N GLU A 199 -20.72 -34.54 -24.82
CA GLU A 199 -21.99 -35.20 -25.22
C GLU A 199 -22.99 -35.36 -24.04
N ARG A 200 -22.47 -35.24 -22.81
CA ARG A 200 -23.15 -35.34 -21.52
C ARG A 200 -23.87 -34.09 -21.04
N TYR A 201 -23.67 -32.91 -21.63
CA TYR A 201 -24.43 -31.72 -21.22
C TYR A 201 -25.90 -31.79 -21.64
N GLY A 202 -26.28 -32.71 -22.53
CA GLY A 202 -27.68 -33.14 -22.72
C GLY A 202 -28.68 -32.01 -22.95
N ILE A 203 -28.25 -30.80 -23.32
CA ILE A 203 -29.09 -29.61 -23.35
C ILE A 203 -30.18 -29.86 -24.38
N GLY A 204 -31.40 -30.08 -23.87
CA GLY A 204 -32.58 -30.29 -24.68
C GLY A 204 -32.92 -28.99 -25.39
N LEU A 205 -32.38 -28.79 -26.60
CA LEU A 205 -32.70 -27.59 -27.35
C LEU A 205 -34.18 -27.57 -27.73
N GLY A 206 -34.89 -26.57 -27.21
CA GLY A 206 -36.10 -26.07 -27.83
C GLY A 206 -35.84 -25.57 -29.27
N THR A 207 -36.92 -25.40 -30.02
CA THR A 207 -36.88 -24.78 -31.35
C THR A 207 -36.85 -23.26 -31.22
N PHE A 208 -35.69 -22.66 -31.48
CA PHE A 208 -35.48 -21.21 -31.46
C PHE A 208 -35.40 -20.65 -32.88
N SER A 209 -36.29 -19.70 -33.19
CA SER A 209 -36.19 -18.88 -34.40
C SER A 209 -35.12 -17.80 -34.19
N GLY A 210 -34.06 -17.81 -34.99
CA GLY A 210 -33.05 -16.74 -34.97
C GLY A 210 -33.60 -15.40 -35.49
N GLY A 211 -32.96 -14.31 -35.09
CA GLY A 211 -33.41 -12.95 -35.41
C GLY A 211 -34.39 -12.36 -34.39
N GLY A 212 -34.79 -11.10 -34.61
CA GLY A 212 -35.52 -10.29 -33.61
C GLY A 212 -34.58 -9.61 -32.61
N ALA A 213 -35.08 -8.58 -31.91
CA ALA A 213 -34.34 -7.81 -30.91
C ALA A 213 -35.22 -7.57 -29.68
N PRO A 214 -34.64 -7.43 -28.47
CA PRO A 214 -35.39 -7.07 -27.27
C PRO A 214 -36.18 -5.78 -27.47
N ALA A 215 -37.45 -5.80 -27.10
CA ALA A 215 -38.34 -4.64 -27.17
C ALA A 215 -38.50 -3.97 -25.80
N ARG A 216 -39.08 -2.76 -25.78
CA ARG A 216 -39.43 -2.08 -24.53
C ARG A 216 -40.42 -2.94 -23.72
N GLY A 217 -40.06 -3.27 -22.47
CA GLY A 217 -40.84 -4.17 -21.61
C GLY A 217 -40.32 -5.61 -21.58
N ASP A 218 -39.32 -5.97 -22.38
CA ASP A 218 -38.56 -7.21 -22.24
C ASP A 218 -37.39 -7.03 -21.25
N HIS A 219 -36.81 -8.15 -20.78
CA HIS A 219 -35.68 -8.17 -19.85
C HIS A 219 -34.52 -9.00 -20.38
N VAL A 220 -33.28 -8.52 -20.24
CA VAL A 220 -32.07 -9.21 -20.71
C VAL A 220 -31.17 -9.61 -19.54
N PHE A 221 -30.81 -10.89 -19.44
CA PHE A 221 -29.83 -11.40 -18.48
C PHE A 221 -28.44 -11.46 -19.09
N PHE A 222 -27.47 -10.82 -18.44
CA PHE A 222 -26.05 -10.95 -18.76
C PHE A 222 -25.34 -11.72 -17.65
N THR A 223 -25.00 -12.98 -17.90
CA THR A 223 -24.41 -13.88 -16.90
C THR A 223 -22.92 -14.15 -17.08
N GLY A 224 -22.34 -13.75 -18.20
CA GLY A 224 -20.94 -14.01 -18.55
C GLY A 224 -19.96 -12.85 -18.28
N LEU A 225 -18.83 -12.83 -18.99
CA LEU A 225 -17.77 -11.82 -18.87
C LEU A 225 -18.09 -10.57 -19.70
N VAL A 226 -18.96 -9.72 -19.16
CA VAL A 226 -19.58 -8.60 -19.88
C VAL A 226 -19.08 -7.21 -19.44
N TRP A 227 -17.80 -7.07 -19.06
CA TRP A 227 -17.27 -5.85 -18.43
C TRP A 227 -16.34 -4.99 -19.29
N THR A 228 -16.29 -5.22 -20.60
CA THR A 228 -15.48 -4.40 -21.52
C THR A 228 -16.18 -3.08 -21.91
N PRO A 229 -15.45 -2.05 -22.41
CA PRO A 229 -16.06 -0.76 -22.79
C PRO A 229 -17.22 -0.84 -23.80
N LYS A 230 -17.27 -1.90 -24.62
CA LYS A 230 -18.42 -2.16 -25.51
C LYS A 230 -19.71 -2.41 -24.72
N PHE A 231 -19.63 -3.15 -23.61
CA PHE A 231 -20.78 -3.43 -22.76
C PHE A 231 -21.21 -2.21 -21.95
N THR A 232 -20.26 -1.38 -21.51
CA THR A 232 -20.57 -0.06 -20.93
C THR A 232 -21.42 0.77 -21.90
N SER A 233 -21.09 0.75 -23.19
CA SER A 233 -21.85 1.45 -24.23
C SER A 233 -23.22 0.79 -24.49
N LEU A 234 -23.25 -0.54 -24.53
CA LEU A 234 -24.48 -1.33 -24.69
C LEU A 234 -25.48 -1.08 -23.54
N PHE A 235 -25.04 -1.10 -22.29
CA PHE A 235 -25.90 -0.92 -21.12
C PHE A 235 -26.51 0.48 -21.06
N ARG A 236 -25.73 1.51 -21.38
CA ARG A 236 -26.26 2.87 -21.59
C ARG A 236 -27.31 2.89 -22.72
N HIS A 237 -27.06 2.16 -23.82
CA HIS A 237 -28.00 2.08 -24.93
C HIS A 237 -29.32 1.39 -24.55
N LEU A 238 -29.27 0.20 -23.94
CA LEU A 238 -30.45 -0.54 -23.48
C LEU A 238 -31.29 0.28 -22.52
N SER A 239 -30.64 0.90 -21.52
CA SER A 239 -31.30 1.77 -20.54
C SER A 239 -31.99 2.96 -21.24
N SER A 240 -31.33 3.60 -22.21
CA SER A 240 -31.91 4.71 -22.99
C SER A 240 -33.12 4.31 -23.85
N LYS A 241 -33.21 3.04 -24.25
CA LYS A 241 -34.34 2.46 -24.99
C LYS A 241 -35.47 1.96 -24.09
N GLY A 242 -35.27 1.96 -22.78
CA GLY A 242 -36.22 1.43 -21.80
C GLY A 242 -36.35 -0.09 -21.84
N ILE A 243 -35.30 -0.78 -22.26
CA ILE A 243 -35.17 -2.24 -22.21
C ILE A 243 -34.57 -2.59 -20.85
N GLY A 244 -35.21 -3.50 -20.11
CA GLY A 244 -34.73 -3.91 -18.80
C GLY A 244 -33.56 -4.89 -18.91
N PHE A 245 -32.64 -4.86 -17.95
CA PHE A 245 -31.56 -5.84 -17.92
C PHE A 245 -30.96 -6.03 -16.53
N SER A 246 -30.38 -7.21 -16.31
CA SER A 246 -29.64 -7.56 -15.11
C SER A 246 -28.29 -8.16 -15.44
N ILE A 247 -27.34 -8.02 -14.52
CA ILE A 247 -25.95 -8.45 -14.71
C ILE A 247 -25.53 -9.34 -13.55
N LEU A 248 -24.90 -10.47 -13.83
CA LEU A 248 -24.20 -11.27 -12.83
C LEU A 248 -22.77 -10.77 -12.68
N VAL A 249 -22.45 -10.24 -11.50
CA VAL A 249 -21.09 -9.84 -11.11
C VAL A 249 -20.47 -11.00 -10.32
N HIS A 250 -19.47 -11.65 -10.92
CA HIS A 250 -18.84 -12.85 -10.35
C HIS A 250 -17.88 -12.51 -9.20
N ASP A 251 -17.17 -11.41 -9.33
CA ASP A 251 -16.20 -10.91 -8.35
C ASP A 251 -15.91 -9.41 -8.55
N ILE A 252 -15.29 -8.79 -7.56
CA ILE A 252 -14.78 -7.40 -7.58
C ILE A 252 -13.24 -7.36 -7.56
N ILE A 253 -12.59 -8.48 -7.91
CA ILE A 253 -11.13 -8.64 -7.84
C ILE A 253 -10.40 -7.60 -8.68
N PRO A 254 -10.86 -7.16 -9.85
CA PRO A 254 -10.17 -6.10 -10.60
C PRO A 254 -10.07 -4.75 -9.87
N LEU A 255 -10.95 -4.48 -8.89
CA LEU A 255 -10.89 -3.26 -8.06
C LEU A 255 -10.11 -3.48 -6.77
N GLU A 256 -10.26 -4.65 -6.15
CA GLU A 256 -9.57 -4.96 -4.90
C GLU A 256 -8.12 -5.38 -5.14
N GLY A 257 -7.83 -6.18 -6.17
CA GLY A 257 -6.53 -6.80 -6.44
C GLY A 257 -5.72 -6.16 -7.57
N GLY A 258 -5.24 -4.92 -7.37
CA GLY A 258 -4.50 -4.15 -8.38
C GLY A 258 -3.19 -4.76 -8.91
N ASP A 259 -2.73 -5.88 -8.33
CA ASP A 259 -1.56 -6.64 -8.79
C ASP A 259 -1.92 -7.92 -9.57
N HIS A 260 -3.20 -8.26 -9.64
CA HIS A 260 -3.72 -9.41 -10.39
C HIS A 260 -4.22 -9.03 -11.79
N VAL A 261 -4.47 -7.73 -12.03
CA VAL A 261 -4.93 -7.18 -13.30
C VAL A 261 -4.07 -5.98 -13.72
N GLU A 262 -4.00 -5.70 -15.02
CA GLU A 262 -3.27 -4.52 -15.51
C GLU A 262 -4.06 -3.23 -15.17
N GLU A 263 -3.37 -2.10 -14.99
CA GLU A 263 -4.00 -0.82 -14.59
C GLU A 263 -5.17 -0.40 -15.50
N ALA A 264 -5.04 -0.61 -16.82
CA ALA A 264 -6.10 -0.31 -17.77
C ALA A 264 -7.35 -1.20 -17.60
N GLU A 265 -7.21 -2.42 -17.09
CA GLU A 265 -8.31 -3.35 -16.86
C GLU A 265 -9.09 -2.99 -15.60
N ALA A 266 -8.39 -2.62 -14.53
CA ALA A 266 -9.01 -2.08 -13.33
C ALA A 266 -9.86 -0.83 -13.64
N VAL A 267 -9.33 0.09 -14.47
CA VAL A 267 -10.07 1.29 -14.91
C VAL A 267 -11.31 0.93 -15.73
N ASN A 268 -11.19 0.01 -16.70
CA ASN A 268 -12.33 -0.41 -17.51
C ASN A 268 -13.41 -1.09 -16.65
N PHE A 269 -13.00 -1.91 -15.68
CA PHE A 269 -13.90 -2.58 -14.76
C PHE A 269 -14.61 -1.59 -13.84
N ALA A 270 -13.90 -0.59 -13.30
CA ALA A 270 -14.49 0.48 -12.49
C ALA A 270 -15.56 1.26 -13.27
N GLU A 271 -15.24 1.68 -14.51
CA GLU A 271 -16.21 2.38 -15.37
C GLU A 271 -17.43 1.51 -15.66
N TRP A 272 -17.21 0.24 -15.99
CA TRP A 272 -18.27 -0.71 -16.25
C TRP A 272 -19.17 -0.92 -15.03
N LEU A 273 -18.58 -1.12 -13.83
CA LEU A 273 -19.34 -1.38 -12.61
C LEU A 273 -20.16 -0.14 -12.21
N ALA A 274 -19.57 1.06 -12.32
CA ALA A 274 -20.28 2.32 -12.09
C ALA A 274 -21.51 2.47 -13.00
N VAL A 275 -21.33 2.21 -14.31
CA VAL A 275 -22.44 2.26 -15.28
C VAL A 275 -23.47 1.19 -14.99
N SER A 276 -23.04 -0.01 -14.64
CA SER A 276 -23.92 -1.14 -14.31
C SER A 276 -24.81 -0.79 -13.12
N LEU A 277 -24.24 -0.27 -12.04
CA LEU A 277 -24.97 0.21 -10.86
C LEU A 277 -25.97 1.32 -11.18
N GLN A 278 -25.68 2.17 -12.17
CA GLN A 278 -26.54 3.29 -12.56
C GLN A 278 -27.63 2.93 -13.59
N THR A 279 -27.43 1.86 -14.37
CA THR A 279 -28.24 1.63 -15.58
C THR A 279 -29.00 0.30 -15.59
N ALA A 280 -28.51 -0.72 -14.88
CA ALA A 280 -29.18 -2.01 -14.74
C ALA A 280 -30.37 -1.90 -13.80
N ASP A 281 -31.33 -2.82 -13.94
CA ASP A 281 -32.42 -2.94 -12.97
C ASP A 281 -31.94 -3.73 -11.73
N ARG A 282 -31.12 -4.78 -11.93
CA ARG A 282 -30.52 -5.58 -10.85
C ARG A 282 -29.09 -6.03 -11.16
N LEU A 283 -28.24 -6.06 -10.14
CA LEU A 283 -26.94 -6.75 -10.15
C LEU A 283 -27.06 -8.01 -9.28
N TYR A 284 -26.79 -9.16 -9.86
CA TYR A 284 -26.70 -10.41 -9.13
C TYR A 284 -25.26 -10.65 -8.68
N VAL A 285 -25.09 -11.11 -7.44
CA VAL A 285 -23.78 -11.47 -6.86
C VAL A 285 -23.85 -12.83 -6.19
N SER A 286 -22.73 -13.52 -6.08
CA SER A 286 -22.68 -14.88 -5.54
C SER A 286 -22.68 -14.96 -4.00
N THR A 287 -22.31 -13.88 -3.32
CA THR A 287 -22.16 -13.80 -1.85
C THR A 287 -22.62 -12.42 -1.32
N ASN A 288 -23.00 -12.36 -0.04
CA ASN A 288 -23.26 -11.09 0.63
C ASN A 288 -21.96 -10.30 0.82
N VAL A 289 -20.82 -10.97 1.00
CA VAL A 289 -19.51 -10.31 1.03
C VAL A 289 -19.27 -9.47 -0.23
N VAL A 290 -19.47 -10.05 -1.44
CA VAL A 290 -19.27 -9.32 -2.70
C VAL A 290 -20.31 -8.19 -2.86
N ARG A 291 -21.55 -8.40 -2.41
CA ARG A 291 -22.56 -7.34 -2.36
C ARG A 291 -22.06 -6.14 -1.56
N ASP A 292 -21.62 -6.40 -0.33
CA ASP A 292 -21.23 -5.36 0.62
C ASP A 292 -19.94 -4.66 0.17
N GLN A 293 -19.02 -5.37 -0.50
CA GLN A 293 -17.83 -4.80 -1.15
C GLN A 293 -18.20 -3.84 -2.29
N ILE A 294 -19.14 -4.22 -3.17
CA ILE A 294 -19.62 -3.36 -4.26
C ILE A 294 -20.28 -2.09 -3.71
N LEU A 295 -21.17 -2.24 -2.72
CA LEU A 295 -21.88 -1.11 -2.11
C LEU A 295 -20.92 -0.18 -1.37
N ARG A 296 -19.96 -0.73 -0.63
CA ARG A 296 -18.87 0.03 0.00
C ARG A 296 -18.08 0.82 -1.03
N TRP A 297 -17.61 0.17 -2.09
CA TRP A 297 -16.87 0.82 -3.18
C TRP A 297 -17.69 1.96 -3.81
N ALA A 298 -18.95 1.72 -4.16
CA ALA A 298 -19.82 2.75 -4.74
C ALA A 298 -20.00 3.95 -3.80
N THR A 299 -20.12 3.70 -2.50
CA THR A 299 -20.23 4.75 -1.48
C THR A 299 -18.97 5.60 -1.41
N LEU A 300 -17.80 4.96 -1.39
CA LEU A 300 -16.50 5.61 -1.33
C LEU A 300 -16.22 6.47 -2.57
N GLU A 301 -16.60 5.97 -3.75
CA GLU A 301 -16.46 6.67 -5.03
C GLU A 301 -17.56 7.71 -5.30
N GLY A 302 -18.57 7.82 -4.42
CA GLY A 302 -19.71 8.72 -4.60
C GLY A 302 -20.60 8.36 -5.80
N ILE A 303 -20.65 7.09 -6.18
CA ILE A 303 -21.45 6.58 -7.29
C ILE A 303 -22.90 6.38 -6.84
N GLU A 304 -23.84 6.95 -7.59
CA GLU A 304 -25.27 6.67 -7.41
C GLU A 304 -25.58 5.21 -7.79
N VAL A 305 -26.12 4.43 -6.86
CA VAL A 305 -26.59 3.06 -7.11
C VAL A 305 -28.09 3.11 -7.39
N ALA A 306 -28.47 2.85 -8.64
CA ALA A 306 -29.86 2.78 -9.09
C ALA A 306 -30.35 1.33 -9.27
N ALA A 307 -29.42 0.37 -9.32
CA ALA A 307 -29.69 -1.05 -9.43
C ALA A 307 -29.79 -1.70 -8.05
N GLU A 308 -30.71 -2.65 -7.90
CA GLU A 308 -30.76 -3.50 -6.70
C GLU A 308 -29.64 -4.55 -6.76
N VAL A 309 -28.83 -4.70 -5.69
CA VAL A 309 -27.76 -5.70 -5.64
C VAL A 309 -28.23 -6.93 -4.86
N VAL A 310 -28.54 -8.01 -5.58
CA VAL A 310 -29.23 -9.20 -5.08
C VAL A 310 -28.27 -10.39 -5.03
N LYS A 311 -28.21 -11.09 -3.89
CA LYS A 311 -27.46 -12.34 -3.79
C LYS A 311 -28.21 -13.49 -4.48
N ILE A 312 -27.50 -14.23 -5.34
CA ILE A 312 -27.94 -15.52 -5.87
C ILE A 312 -26.94 -16.60 -5.48
N SER A 313 -27.43 -17.75 -5.00
CA SER A 313 -26.57 -18.88 -4.65
C SER A 313 -26.28 -19.70 -5.90
N PHE A 314 -25.00 -19.92 -6.22
CA PHE A 314 -24.64 -20.81 -7.33
C PHE A 314 -24.84 -22.28 -6.97
N GLY A 315 -25.39 -23.01 -7.94
CA GLY A 315 -25.66 -24.44 -7.80
C GLY A 315 -24.41 -25.30 -7.93
N SER A 316 -24.59 -26.60 -7.68
CA SER A 316 -23.60 -27.64 -7.97
C SER A 316 -24.31 -28.89 -8.48
N LYS A 317 -23.79 -29.53 -9.52
CA LYS A 317 -24.33 -30.78 -10.06
C LYS A 317 -23.87 -31.97 -9.18
N PRO A 318 -24.78 -32.83 -8.69
CA PRO A 318 -24.38 -34.07 -8.03
C PRO A 318 -23.83 -35.07 -9.08
N TRP A 319 -22.83 -35.85 -8.69
CA TRP A 319 -22.26 -36.92 -9.50
C TRP A 319 -22.71 -38.26 -8.92
N SER A 320 -23.25 -39.14 -9.77
CA SER A 320 -23.56 -40.52 -9.37
C SER A 320 -22.31 -41.41 -9.42
N GLU A 321 -22.30 -42.51 -8.67
CA GLU A 321 -21.16 -43.44 -8.65
C GLU A 321 -20.85 -44.02 -10.04
N ASP A 322 -21.88 -44.23 -10.87
CA ASP A 322 -21.75 -44.75 -12.24
C ASP A 322 -21.08 -43.75 -13.22
N GLU A 323 -21.03 -42.46 -12.89
CA GLU A 323 -20.42 -41.40 -13.70
C GLU A 323 -18.95 -41.12 -13.32
N LEU A 324 -18.51 -41.65 -12.18
CA LEU A 324 -17.16 -41.46 -11.66
C LEU A 324 -16.26 -42.60 -12.12
N GLN A 325 -15.03 -42.25 -12.49
CA GLN A 325 -14.00 -43.25 -12.77
C GLN A 325 -13.49 -43.83 -11.46
N ASP A 326 -13.31 -45.16 -11.44
CA ASP A 326 -12.60 -45.83 -10.35
C ASP A 326 -11.08 -45.59 -10.43
N ALA A 327 -10.34 -46.13 -9.46
CA ALA A 327 -8.89 -45.96 -9.39
C ALA A 327 -8.16 -46.54 -10.62
N GLU A 328 -8.68 -47.61 -11.24
CA GLU A 328 -8.10 -48.19 -12.45
C GLU A 328 -8.32 -47.30 -13.67
N GLY A 329 -9.52 -46.73 -13.81
CA GLY A 329 -9.85 -45.73 -14.84
C GLY A 329 -8.98 -44.48 -14.74
N LEU A 330 -8.84 -43.93 -13.52
CA LEU A 330 -7.98 -42.77 -13.27
C LEU A 330 -6.50 -43.07 -13.59
N LYS A 331 -5.99 -44.25 -13.23
CA LYS A 331 -4.62 -44.68 -13.57
C LYS A 331 -4.44 -44.89 -15.08
N ALA A 332 -5.46 -45.36 -15.79
CA ALA A 332 -5.43 -45.49 -17.24
C ALA A 332 -5.38 -44.12 -17.95
N CYS A 333 -6.14 -43.14 -17.46
CA CYS A 333 -6.14 -41.77 -17.98
C CYS A 333 -4.89 -40.97 -17.57
N PHE A 334 -4.38 -41.19 -16.36
CA PHE A 334 -3.24 -40.48 -15.78
C PHE A 334 -2.20 -41.46 -15.21
N PRO A 335 -1.33 -42.06 -16.04
CA PRO A 335 -0.43 -43.13 -15.62
C PRO A 335 0.57 -42.79 -14.50
N THR A 336 0.84 -41.50 -14.28
CA THR A 336 1.75 -40.98 -13.23
C THR A 336 1.03 -40.54 -11.96
N LEU A 337 -0.30 -40.66 -11.92
CA LEU A 337 -1.11 -40.37 -10.75
C LEU A 337 -0.95 -41.49 -9.72
N ASP A 338 -0.61 -41.11 -8.49
CA ASP A 338 -0.77 -42.01 -7.35
C ASP A 338 -2.24 -42.01 -6.93
N ALA A 339 -3.06 -42.81 -7.61
CA ALA A 339 -4.52 -42.80 -7.38
C ALA A 339 -4.92 -43.35 -6.00
N ASP A 340 -3.98 -43.94 -5.26
CA ASP A 340 -4.24 -44.51 -3.93
C ASP A 340 -3.94 -43.48 -2.81
N ASP A 341 -3.07 -42.48 -3.03
CA ASP A 341 -2.76 -41.44 -2.03
C ASP A 341 -2.31 -40.08 -2.62
N PHE A 342 -3.27 -39.18 -2.85
CA PHE A 342 -3.00 -37.82 -3.36
C PHE A 342 -3.89 -36.74 -2.75
N VAL A 343 -3.42 -35.49 -2.79
CA VAL A 343 -4.16 -34.26 -2.43
C VAL A 343 -4.43 -33.45 -3.69
N LEU A 344 -5.65 -32.94 -3.83
CA LEU A 344 -6.10 -32.24 -5.04
C LEU A 344 -6.29 -30.74 -4.81
N SER A 345 -5.78 -29.94 -5.74
CA SER A 345 -6.08 -28.50 -5.84
C SER A 345 -6.58 -28.19 -7.25
N VAL A 346 -7.83 -27.73 -7.35
CA VAL A 346 -8.49 -27.43 -8.64
C VAL A 346 -8.54 -25.93 -8.89
N GLY A 347 -8.12 -25.49 -10.08
CA GLY A 347 -8.23 -24.12 -10.55
C GLY A 347 -7.03 -23.70 -11.39
N THR A 348 -7.18 -22.58 -12.11
CA THR A 348 -6.09 -21.96 -12.87
C THR A 348 -4.88 -21.75 -11.97
N ILE A 349 -3.71 -22.19 -12.42
CA ILE A 349 -2.45 -22.02 -11.69
C ILE A 349 -1.91 -20.63 -12.00
N ASP A 350 -2.30 -19.69 -11.15
CA ASP A 350 -2.01 -18.26 -11.26
C ASP A 350 -1.56 -17.67 -9.91
N PRO A 351 -1.02 -16.43 -9.87
CA PRO A 351 -0.56 -15.80 -8.63
C PRO A 351 -1.64 -15.66 -7.54
N ARG A 352 -2.90 -15.50 -7.91
CA ARG A 352 -4.02 -15.29 -6.97
C ARG A 352 -4.45 -16.61 -6.32
N LYS A 353 -4.53 -17.70 -7.08
CA LYS A 353 -4.81 -19.04 -6.54
C LYS A 353 -3.66 -19.56 -5.66
N ASN A 354 -2.47 -18.98 -5.79
CA ASN A 354 -1.32 -19.17 -4.89
C ASN A 354 -0.93 -20.63 -4.64
N GLN A 355 -1.15 -21.51 -5.63
CA GLN A 355 -0.79 -22.94 -5.53
C GLN A 355 0.72 -23.18 -5.38
N THR A 356 1.55 -22.16 -5.65
CA THR A 356 2.99 -22.19 -5.32
C THR A 356 3.25 -22.30 -3.82
N MET A 357 2.33 -21.85 -2.96
CA MET A 357 2.38 -22.05 -1.51
C MET A 357 2.28 -23.54 -1.17
N LEU A 358 1.37 -24.30 -1.79
CA LEU A 358 1.26 -25.75 -1.59
C LEU A 358 2.57 -26.44 -1.97
N CYS A 359 3.20 -26.06 -3.09
CA CYS A 359 4.50 -26.61 -3.47
C CYS A 359 5.59 -26.33 -2.42
N ARG A 360 5.58 -25.15 -1.79
CA ARG A 360 6.53 -24.82 -0.70
C ARG A 360 6.23 -25.63 0.57
N LEU A 361 4.96 -25.75 0.94
CA LEU A 361 4.52 -26.58 2.07
C LEU A 361 4.94 -28.03 1.88
N TRP A 362 4.69 -28.62 0.71
CA TRP A 362 5.11 -30.00 0.40
C TRP A 362 6.61 -30.19 0.56
N ARG A 363 7.41 -29.23 0.07
CA ARG A 363 8.87 -29.27 0.24
C ARG A 363 9.28 -29.20 1.71
N ASN A 364 8.64 -28.36 2.52
CA ASN A 364 8.95 -28.24 3.95
C ASN A 364 8.57 -29.51 4.73
N LEU A 365 7.39 -30.06 4.47
CA LEU A 365 6.92 -31.30 5.08
C LEU A 365 7.87 -32.46 4.76
N ILE A 366 8.31 -32.61 3.51
CA ILE A 366 9.31 -33.62 3.12
C ILE A 366 10.63 -33.40 3.87
N ARG A 367 11.11 -32.15 3.98
CA ARG A 367 12.34 -31.82 4.71
C ARG A 367 12.24 -32.10 6.22
N SER A 368 11.04 -32.03 6.79
CA SER A 368 10.79 -32.40 8.18
C SER A 368 10.81 -33.92 8.43
N GLY A 369 10.99 -34.73 7.38
CA GLY A 369 10.96 -36.18 7.44
C GLY A 369 9.56 -36.80 7.35
N LEU A 370 8.53 -36.00 7.02
CA LEU A 370 7.17 -36.52 6.84
C LEU A 370 7.03 -37.19 5.47
N ASP A 371 6.45 -38.39 5.44
CA ASP A 371 5.99 -38.97 4.18
C ASP A 371 4.67 -38.32 3.77
N VAL A 372 4.66 -37.68 2.60
CA VAL A 372 3.55 -36.87 2.11
C VAL A 372 2.89 -37.53 0.89
N PRO A 373 1.56 -37.42 0.73
CA PRO A 373 0.87 -37.87 -0.48
C PRO A 373 1.30 -37.07 -1.71
N GLN A 374 0.99 -37.56 -2.91
CA GLN A 374 1.24 -36.80 -4.15
C GLN A 374 0.37 -35.51 -4.17
N LEU A 375 0.96 -34.36 -4.52
CA LEU A 375 0.23 -33.12 -4.74
C LEU A 375 -0.20 -33.02 -6.21
N VAL A 376 -1.51 -32.97 -6.47
CA VAL A 376 -2.09 -32.85 -7.81
C VAL A 376 -2.67 -31.45 -8.00
N LEU A 377 -2.12 -30.69 -8.95
CA LEU A 377 -2.62 -29.38 -9.36
C LEU A 377 -3.39 -29.54 -10.69
N ALA A 378 -4.72 -29.44 -10.61
CA ALA A 378 -5.63 -29.62 -11.73
C ALA A 378 -6.07 -28.25 -12.29
N GLY A 379 -5.53 -27.85 -13.44
CA GLY A 379 -5.88 -26.58 -14.07
C GLY A 379 -4.87 -26.10 -15.11
N ARG A 380 -5.20 -24.96 -15.75
CA ARG A 380 -4.32 -24.31 -16.73
C ARG A 380 -3.09 -23.72 -16.04
N ASP A 381 -1.90 -24.05 -16.53
CA ASP A 381 -0.62 -23.63 -15.95
C ASP A 381 -0.13 -22.27 -16.47
N ASP A 382 -0.67 -21.18 -15.93
CA ASP A 382 -0.30 -19.81 -16.34
C ASP A 382 1.06 -19.37 -15.77
N LEU A 383 1.49 -19.98 -14.66
CA LEU A 383 2.81 -19.76 -14.05
C LEU A 383 3.93 -20.55 -14.73
N GLY A 384 3.60 -21.54 -15.57
CA GLY A 384 4.57 -22.40 -16.22
C GLY A 384 5.33 -23.30 -15.25
N LEU A 385 4.69 -23.75 -14.17
CA LEU A 385 5.24 -24.72 -13.22
C LEU A 385 5.73 -25.99 -13.93
N GLY A 386 5.00 -26.46 -14.95
CA GLY A 386 5.33 -27.66 -15.72
C GLY A 386 6.40 -27.48 -16.79
N SER A 387 6.84 -26.25 -17.11
CA SER A 387 7.74 -26.02 -18.26
C SER A 387 8.84 -24.97 -18.09
N LYS A 388 8.80 -24.08 -17.08
CA LYS A 388 9.66 -22.88 -17.03
C LYS A 388 10.23 -22.52 -15.65
N HIS A 389 9.91 -23.22 -14.56
CA HIS A 389 10.37 -22.87 -13.21
C HIS A 389 11.30 -23.93 -12.60
N SER A 390 12.55 -23.56 -12.26
CA SER A 390 13.57 -24.48 -11.70
C SER A 390 13.33 -24.86 -10.23
N ILE A 391 12.55 -24.08 -9.48
CA ILE A 391 12.45 -24.17 -8.01
C ILE A 391 11.68 -25.41 -7.51
N PHE A 392 10.76 -25.97 -8.29
CA PHE A 392 9.95 -27.14 -7.90
C PHE A 392 10.23 -28.39 -8.74
N SER A 393 11.29 -28.34 -9.56
CA SER A 393 11.71 -29.45 -10.41
C SER A 393 12.05 -30.72 -9.63
N ASP A 394 12.48 -30.57 -8.37
CA ASP A 394 12.76 -31.71 -7.48
C ASP A 394 11.47 -32.46 -7.09
N LEU A 395 10.38 -31.74 -6.78
CA LEU A 395 9.09 -32.35 -6.42
C LEU A 395 8.47 -33.10 -7.60
N MET A 396 8.61 -32.57 -8.82
CA MET A 396 8.14 -33.25 -10.04
C MET A 396 8.99 -34.48 -10.34
N ARG A 397 10.33 -34.37 -10.24
CA ARG A 397 11.25 -35.50 -10.46
C ARG A 397 11.07 -36.62 -9.44
N SER A 398 10.73 -36.28 -8.20
CA SER A 398 10.44 -37.25 -7.15
C SER A 398 9.02 -37.82 -7.23
N GLY A 399 8.20 -37.41 -8.21
CA GLY A 399 6.81 -37.85 -8.36
C GLY A 399 5.85 -37.32 -7.29
N LYS A 400 6.28 -36.37 -6.44
CA LYS A 400 5.46 -35.81 -5.35
C LYS A 400 4.61 -34.60 -5.79
N LEU A 401 4.81 -34.09 -7.02
CA LEU A 401 4.00 -33.04 -7.63
C LEU A 401 3.59 -33.45 -9.06
N LEU A 402 2.29 -33.40 -9.35
CA LEU A 402 1.70 -33.67 -10.66
C LEU A 402 0.83 -32.47 -11.09
N VAL A 403 1.02 -32.00 -12.32
CA VAL A 403 0.22 -30.91 -12.91
C VAL A 403 -0.61 -31.47 -14.06
N LEU A 404 -1.94 -31.37 -13.96
CA LEU A 404 -2.88 -31.90 -14.95
C LEU A 404 -3.66 -30.76 -15.62
N PRO A 405 -3.30 -30.36 -16.86
CA PRO A 405 -4.04 -29.36 -17.60
C PRO A 405 -5.22 -29.96 -18.38
N GLY A 406 -6.23 -29.14 -18.66
CA GLY A 406 -7.27 -29.46 -19.65
C GLY A 406 -8.23 -30.60 -19.26
N LEU A 407 -8.42 -30.86 -17.97
CA LEU A 407 -9.33 -31.89 -17.45
C LEU A 407 -10.80 -31.56 -17.72
N GLY A 408 -11.64 -32.58 -17.89
CA GLY A 408 -13.10 -32.43 -17.99
C GLY A 408 -13.75 -32.45 -16.61
N ASP A 409 -15.01 -32.04 -16.49
CA ASP A 409 -15.69 -32.01 -15.18
C ASP A 409 -15.79 -33.42 -14.56
N ALA A 410 -15.97 -34.47 -15.37
CA ALA A 410 -15.99 -35.85 -14.87
C ALA A 410 -14.63 -36.31 -14.35
N ASP A 411 -13.53 -35.87 -14.98
CA ASP A 411 -12.17 -36.18 -14.51
C ASP A 411 -11.92 -35.46 -13.18
N ILE A 412 -12.29 -34.18 -13.08
CA ILE A 412 -12.18 -33.38 -11.86
C ILE A 412 -13.03 -34.00 -10.74
N ALA A 413 -14.25 -34.42 -11.05
CA ALA A 413 -15.13 -35.06 -10.09
C ALA A 413 -14.58 -36.41 -9.61
N SER A 414 -14.05 -37.22 -10.53
CA SER A 414 -13.42 -38.51 -10.20
C SER A 414 -12.16 -38.32 -9.35
N LEU A 415 -11.31 -37.35 -9.69
CA LEU A 415 -10.14 -36.99 -8.88
C LEU A 415 -10.55 -36.45 -7.51
N THR A 416 -11.61 -35.65 -7.42
CA THR A 416 -12.11 -35.13 -6.14
C THR A 416 -12.63 -36.28 -5.28
N ALA A 417 -13.39 -37.22 -5.84
CA ALA A 417 -13.90 -38.39 -5.16
C ALA A 417 -12.78 -39.35 -4.69
N ALA A 418 -11.70 -39.49 -5.47
CA ALA A 418 -10.58 -40.37 -5.14
C ALA A 418 -9.54 -39.72 -4.19
N CYS A 419 -9.43 -38.38 -4.18
CA CYS A 419 -8.39 -37.71 -3.39
C CYS A 419 -8.59 -37.90 -1.88
N ARG A 420 -7.50 -37.72 -1.14
CA ARG A 420 -7.48 -37.77 0.33
C ARG A 420 -8.21 -36.58 0.97
N PHE A 421 -7.93 -35.38 0.47
CA PHE A 421 -8.61 -34.13 0.79
C PHE A 421 -8.25 -33.10 -0.29
N THR A 422 -8.99 -31.99 -0.35
CA THR A 422 -8.70 -30.89 -1.27
C THR A 422 -8.02 -29.71 -0.57
N ALA A 423 -7.26 -28.92 -1.32
CA ALA A 423 -6.51 -27.78 -0.80
C ALA A 423 -6.62 -26.54 -1.70
N PHE A 424 -6.99 -25.39 -1.13
CA PHE A 424 -7.16 -24.13 -1.88
C PHE A 424 -6.52 -22.93 -1.16
N PRO A 425 -5.26 -22.58 -1.46
CA PRO A 425 -4.50 -21.53 -0.77
C PRO A 425 -4.72 -20.13 -1.37
N SER A 426 -5.89 -19.88 -1.96
CA SER A 426 -6.18 -18.64 -2.69
C SER A 426 -5.99 -17.40 -1.81
N THR A 427 -5.39 -16.35 -2.36
CA THR A 427 -5.27 -15.04 -1.69
C THR A 427 -6.48 -14.14 -1.93
N SER A 428 -7.30 -14.46 -2.93
CA SER A 428 -8.57 -13.78 -3.21
C SER A 428 -9.48 -14.69 -4.04
N GLU A 429 -10.79 -14.62 -3.81
CA GLU A 429 -11.83 -15.37 -4.54
C GLU A 429 -13.08 -14.50 -4.67
N GLY A 430 -13.84 -14.67 -5.76
CA GLY A 430 -15.22 -14.16 -5.83
C GLY A 430 -16.19 -15.07 -5.09
N TYR A 431 -16.25 -16.32 -5.53
CA TYR A 431 -17.10 -17.35 -4.92
C TYR A 431 -16.33 -18.56 -4.41
N GLY A 432 -15.26 -19.00 -5.11
CA GLY A 432 -14.55 -20.23 -4.75
C GLY A 432 -15.34 -21.50 -5.10
N LEU A 433 -15.88 -21.61 -6.33
CA LEU A 433 -16.65 -22.78 -6.78
C LEU A 433 -15.97 -24.14 -6.52
N PRO A 434 -14.64 -24.32 -6.70
CA PRO A 434 -13.98 -25.58 -6.39
C PRO A 434 -14.09 -26.03 -4.92
N VAL A 435 -14.09 -25.08 -3.97
CA VAL A 435 -14.30 -25.37 -2.54
C VAL A 435 -15.68 -25.99 -2.37
N ALA A 436 -16.69 -25.36 -2.96
CA ALA A 436 -18.06 -25.83 -2.85
C ALA A 436 -18.29 -27.20 -3.47
N GLU A 437 -17.66 -27.47 -4.61
CA GLU A 437 -17.74 -28.77 -5.28
C GLU A 437 -17.09 -29.87 -4.44
N SER A 438 -15.94 -29.58 -3.81
CA SER A 438 -15.32 -30.49 -2.85
C SER A 438 -16.26 -30.83 -1.68
N LEU A 439 -16.86 -29.80 -1.08
CA LEU A 439 -17.80 -30.01 0.02
C LEU A 439 -19.05 -30.78 -0.42
N ARG A 440 -19.56 -30.52 -1.64
CA ARG A 440 -20.71 -31.25 -2.18
C ARG A 440 -20.44 -32.74 -2.37
N GLN A 441 -19.21 -33.11 -2.71
CA GLN A 441 -18.78 -34.50 -2.79
C GLN A 441 -18.45 -35.14 -1.43
N GLY A 442 -18.62 -34.39 -0.33
CA GLY A 442 -18.34 -34.90 1.01
C GLY A 442 -16.85 -34.98 1.34
N LYS A 443 -15.99 -34.28 0.59
CA LYS A 443 -14.53 -34.28 0.80
C LYS A 443 -14.09 -33.15 1.70
N LEU A 444 -13.21 -33.48 2.65
CA LEU A 444 -12.58 -32.47 3.50
C LEU A 444 -11.81 -31.48 2.64
N CYS A 445 -12.02 -30.19 2.93
CA CYS A 445 -11.43 -29.08 2.20
C CYS A 445 -10.58 -28.24 3.16
N LEU A 446 -9.29 -28.11 2.86
CA LEU A 446 -8.39 -27.17 3.52
C LEU A 446 -8.32 -25.90 2.66
N ALA A 447 -8.79 -24.76 3.17
CA ALA A 447 -8.88 -23.53 2.38
C ALA A 447 -8.34 -22.32 3.14
N SER A 448 -7.88 -21.31 2.40
CA SER A 448 -7.58 -20.00 2.98
C SER A 448 -8.79 -19.44 3.71
N ARG A 449 -8.56 -18.77 4.84
CA ARG A 449 -9.60 -18.05 5.58
C ARG A 449 -10.01 -16.76 4.85
N LEU A 450 -10.81 -16.89 3.80
CA LEU A 450 -11.39 -15.76 3.07
C LEU A 450 -12.87 -15.58 3.46
N PRO A 451 -13.38 -14.34 3.64
CA PRO A 451 -14.78 -14.10 4.01
C PRO A 451 -15.79 -14.77 3.06
N VAL A 452 -15.51 -14.75 1.75
CA VAL A 452 -16.35 -15.43 0.74
C VAL A 452 -16.35 -16.96 0.89
N ILE A 453 -15.26 -17.54 1.40
CA ILE A 453 -15.15 -18.97 1.67
C ILE A 453 -15.87 -19.31 2.98
N GLU A 454 -15.70 -18.50 4.02
CA GLU A 454 -16.40 -18.68 5.30
C GLU A 454 -17.92 -18.55 5.14
N GLU A 455 -18.41 -17.62 4.31
CA GLU A 455 -19.85 -17.48 4.02
C GLU A 455 -20.45 -18.76 3.40
N GLN A 456 -19.69 -19.47 2.55
CA GLN A 456 -20.19 -20.67 1.86
C GLN A 456 -19.94 -21.98 2.62
N ALA A 457 -18.83 -22.07 3.35
CA ALA A 457 -18.36 -23.32 3.94
C ALA A 457 -18.58 -23.36 5.47
N GLY A 458 -18.86 -22.22 6.11
CA GLY A 458 -19.11 -22.15 7.54
C GLY A 458 -17.99 -22.83 8.33
N ASP A 459 -18.33 -23.77 9.20
CA ASP A 459 -17.40 -24.56 10.01
C ASP A 459 -17.11 -25.97 9.43
N LEU A 460 -17.39 -26.16 8.13
CA LEU A 460 -17.25 -27.44 7.43
C LEU A 460 -15.89 -27.59 6.73
N ALA A 461 -15.22 -26.48 6.42
CA ALA A 461 -13.85 -26.48 5.90
C ALA A 461 -12.82 -26.27 7.04
N TRP A 462 -11.58 -26.70 6.80
CA TRP A 462 -10.46 -26.40 7.68
C TRP A 462 -9.69 -25.19 7.15
N TYR A 463 -9.62 -24.14 7.97
CA TYR A 463 -9.08 -22.86 7.53
C TYR A 463 -7.63 -22.65 7.96
N PHE A 464 -6.84 -22.07 7.07
CA PHE A 464 -5.51 -21.54 7.36
C PHE A 464 -5.34 -20.11 6.84
N ASP A 465 -4.42 -19.36 7.42
CA ASP A 465 -3.99 -18.07 6.89
C ASP A 465 -2.89 -18.27 5.83
N VAL A 466 -3.01 -17.59 4.69
CA VAL A 466 -2.01 -17.65 3.60
C VAL A 466 -0.68 -17.03 3.99
N ASP A 467 -0.69 -16.12 4.97
CA ASP A 467 0.49 -15.42 5.47
C ASP A 467 1.15 -16.12 6.67
N ASP A 468 0.49 -17.14 7.25
CA ASP A 468 1.02 -17.97 8.33
C ASP A 468 1.36 -19.38 7.82
N LEU A 469 2.55 -19.48 7.21
CA LEU A 469 3.04 -20.75 6.67
C LEU A 469 3.24 -21.81 7.76
N GLN A 470 3.49 -21.42 9.02
CA GLN A 470 3.70 -22.36 10.13
C GLN A 470 2.38 -22.98 10.58
N GLN A 471 1.34 -22.15 10.77
CA GLN A 471 -0.01 -22.63 11.03
C GLN A 471 -0.51 -23.53 9.89
N ALA A 472 -0.31 -23.10 8.64
CA ALA A 472 -0.67 -23.90 7.48
C ALA A 472 0.09 -25.24 7.49
N GLU A 473 1.40 -25.25 7.74
CA GLU A 473 2.17 -26.49 7.82
C GLU A 473 1.65 -27.44 8.91
N ALA A 474 1.31 -26.92 10.10
CA ALA A 474 0.76 -27.71 11.19
C ALA A 474 -0.61 -28.32 10.83
N LEU A 475 -1.48 -27.55 10.18
CA LEU A 475 -2.80 -28.00 9.74
C LEU A 475 -2.68 -29.10 8.66
N PHE A 476 -1.84 -28.88 7.64
CA PHE A 476 -1.62 -29.86 6.57
C PHE A 476 -0.96 -31.13 7.12
N ARG A 477 0.00 -31.02 8.04
CA ARG A 477 0.60 -32.16 8.75
C ARG A 477 -0.47 -32.98 9.47
N THR A 478 -1.38 -32.32 10.18
CA THR A 478 -2.50 -32.98 10.88
C THR A 478 -3.39 -33.74 9.88
N ALA A 479 -3.81 -33.10 8.78
CA ALA A 479 -4.62 -33.76 7.75
C ALA A 479 -3.91 -34.95 7.07
N ILE A 480 -2.57 -34.90 6.96
CA ILE A 480 -1.74 -35.98 6.40
C ILE A 480 -1.50 -37.13 7.39
N GLN A 481 -1.56 -36.91 8.69
CA GLN A 481 -1.26 -37.94 9.69
C GLN A 481 -2.52 -38.55 10.30
N ASP A 482 -3.57 -37.75 10.53
CA ASP A 482 -4.79 -38.17 11.23
C ASP A 482 -5.93 -38.47 10.25
N ARG A 483 -6.01 -39.73 9.81
CA ARG A 483 -7.07 -40.21 8.91
C ARG A 483 -8.46 -40.17 9.57
N ASP A 484 -8.53 -40.36 10.89
CA ASP A 484 -9.80 -40.37 11.62
C ASP A 484 -10.39 -38.95 11.72
N ALA A 485 -9.55 -37.94 11.99
CA ALA A 485 -9.96 -36.54 11.95
C ALA A 485 -10.45 -36.11 10.57
N VAL A 486 -9.79 -36.57 9.50
CA VAL A 486 -10.24 -36.33 8.12
C VAL A 486 -11.61 -36.98 7.88
N ALA A 487 -11.77 -38.26 8.23
CA ALA A 487 -13.04 -38.98 8.06
C ALA A 487 -14.18 -38.37 8.89
N ALA A 488 -13.90 -37.86 10.09
CA ALA A 488 -14.86 -37.14 10.92
C ALA A 488 -15.28 -35.81 10.27
N GLY A 489 -14.32 -35.06 9.72
CA GLY A 489 -14.59 -33.85 8.94
C GLY A 489 -15.47 -34.14 7.74
N GLU A 490 -15.15 -35.17 6.97
CA GLU A 490 -15.98 -35.61 5.83
C GLU A 490 -17.40 -36.04 6.25
N ALA A 491 -17.56 -36.75 7.37
CA ALA A 491 -18.87 -37.14 7.88
C ALA A 491 -19.71 -35.90 8.28
N LYS A 492 -19.07 -34.88 8.86
CA LYS A 492 -19.69 -33.59 9.15
C LYS A 492 -20.13 -32.89 7.86
N ILE A 493 -19.29 -32.89 6.83
CA ILE A 493 -19.62 -32.30 5.52
C ILE A 493 -20.81 -33.02 4.88
N ARG A 494 -20.78 -34.37 4.82
CA ARG A 494 -21.86 -35.18 4.22
C ARG A 494 -23.22 -34.98 4.91
N SER A 495 -23.23 -34.68 6.20
CA SER A 495 -24.46 -34.45 6.97
C SER A 495 -24.89 -32.97 7.03
N GLY A 496 -23.95 -32.03 6.96
CA GLY A 496 -24.19 -30.60 7.17
C GLY A 496 -24.20 -29.73 5.91
N PHE A 497 -23.59 -30.16 4.81
CA PHE A 497 -23.51 -29.34 3.60
C PHE A 497 -24.73 -29.51 2.69
N VAL A 498 -25.68 -28.58 2.79
CA VAL A 498 -26.84 -28.50 1.89
C VAL A 498 -26.65 -27.32 0.95
N ARG A 499 -26.73 -27.57 -0.37
CA ARG A 499 -26.61 -26.52 -1.39
C ARG A 499 -27.76 -26.52 -2.38
N PRO A 500 -28.14 -25.34 -2.90
CA PRO A 500 -29.10 -25.24 -3.99
C PRO A 500 -28.58 -25.93 -5.25
N SER A 501 -29.51 -26.48 -6.02
CA SER A 501 -29.30 -26.94 -7.39
C SER A 501 -29.23 -25.75 -8.36
N TRP A 502 -28.70 -25.97 -9.56
CA TRP A 502 -28.80 -24.97 -10.64
C TRP A 502 -30.27 -24.66 -11.01
N SER A 503 -31.18 -25.62 -10.86
CA SER A 503 -32.64 -25.44 -11.03
C SER A 503 -33.20 -24.40 -10.05
N GLU A 504 -32.82 -24.45 -8.77
CA GLU A 504 -33.23 -23.46 -7.77
C GLU A 504 -32.65 -22.07 -8.05
N ALA A 505 -31.39 -22.00 -8.49
CA ALA A 505 -30.76 -20.75 -8.89
C ALA A 505 -31.45 -20.11 -10.10
N ALA A 506 -31.82 -20.92 -11.11
CA ALA A 506 -32.55 -20.47 -12.28
C ALA A 506 -33.97 -20.01 -11.93
N LYS A 507 -34.71 -20.76 -11.10
CA LYS A 507 -36.04 -20.35 -10.60
C LYS A 507 -36.00 -19.02 -9.87
N ARG A 508 -34.97 -18.79 -9.04
CA ARG A 508 -34.77 -17.50 -8.37
C ARG A 508 -34.50 -16.39 -9.39
N LEU A 509 -33.56 -16.58 -10.32
CA LEU A 509 -33.26 -15.59 -11.36
C LEU A 509 -34.46 -15.28 -12.25
N GLU A 510 -35.27 -16.27 -12.60
CA GLU A 510 -36.50 -16.10 -13.37
C GLU A 510 -37.51 -15.26 -12.60
N ALA A 511 -37.80 -15.60 -11.35
CA ALA A 511 -38.72 -14.86 -10.50
C ALA A 511 -38.30 -13.40 -10.35
N GLU A 512 -37.00 -13.17 -10.12
CA GLU A 512 -36.40 -11.85 -10.02
C GLU A 512 -36.50 -11.08 -11.35
N GLY A 513 -36.15 -11.69 -12.48
CA GLY A 513 -36.25 -11.02 -13.78
C GLY A 513 -37.70 -10.70 -14.18
N LEU A 514 -38.66 -11.57 -13.86
CA LEU A 514 -40.08 -11.32 -14.11
C LEU A 514 -40.63 -10.20 -13.22
N GLU A 515 -40.21 -10.14 -11.96
CA GLU A 515 -40.55 -9.04 -11.05
C GLU A 515 -39.96 -7.72 -11.54
N ALA A 516 -38.66 -7.69 -11.88
CA ALA A 516 -38.00 -6.52 -12.45
C ALA A 516 -38.64 -6.04 -13.77
N ALA A 517 -39.18 -6.96 -14.58
CA ALA A 517 -39.90 -6.63 -15.81
C ALA A 517 -41.33 -6.12 -15.57
N ARG A 518 -41.98 -6.50 -14.47
CA ARG A 518 -43.38 -6.19 -14.15
C ARG A 518 -43.54 -4.95 -13.28
N GLU A 519 -42.63 -4.71 -12.36
CA GLU A 519 -42.69 -3.55 -11.48
C GLU A 519 -42.19 -2.30 -12.20
N LYS A 520 -42.72 -1.13 -11.80
CA LYS A 520 -42.01 0.12 -12.11
C LYS A 520 -40.60 -0.06 -11.54
N PRO A 521 -39.51 0.28 -12.26
CA PRO A 521 -38.24 0.46 -11.58
C PRO A 521 -38.56 1.35 -10.40
N ILE A 522 -38.28 0.87 -9.19
CA ILE A 522 -38.43 1.69 -8.00
C ILE A 522 -37.70 2.96 -8.35
N SER A 523 -38.44 4.08 -8.41
CA SER A 523 -37.82 5.38 -8.44
C SER A 523 -37.19 5.50 -7.07
N ILE A 524 -36.00 4.93 -6.90
CA ILE A 524 -35.09 5.41 -5.90
C ILE A 524 -34.84 6.85 -6.36
N ILE A 525 -35.54 7.76 -5.67
CA ILE A 525 -35.37 9.20 -5.82
C ILE A 525 -33.86 9.46 -5.76
N PRO A 526 -33.29 10.33 -6.62
CA PRO A 526 -31.86 10.63 -6.62
C PRO A 526 -31.45 11.03 -5.21
N GLY A 527 -30.79 10.08 -4.58
CA GLY A 527 -30.66 9.95 -3.15
C GLY A 527 -29.76 8.77 -3.02
N ARG A 528 -28.47 9.10 -2.86
CA ARG A 528 -27.38 8.20 -2.51
C ARG A 528 -27.93 6.90 -1.93
N PHE A 529 -27.57 5.77 -2.52
CA PHE A 529 -27.50 4.52 -1.75
C PHE A 529 -26.40 4.77 -0.71
N LEU A 530 -26.74 5.48 0.36
CA LEU A 530 -26.02 5.37 1.61
C LEU A 530 -26.28 3.93 2.03
N PRO A 531 -25.23 3.13 2.29
CA PRO A 531 -25.43 1.76 2.73
C PRO A 531 -26.40 1.80 3.93
N GLU A 532 -27.38 0.89 3.95
CA GLU A 532 -28.26 0.75 5.10
C GLU A 532 -27.42 0.19 6.26
N PHE A 533 -26.95 1.10 7.12
CA PHE A 533 -26.37 0.80 8.42
C PHE A 533 -27.21 1.52 9.50
N PRO A 534 -27.23 1.03 10.74
CA PRO A 534 -27.97 1.67 11.81
C PRO A 534 -27.66 3.20 11.86
N GLY A 535 -28.67 4.07 11.74
CA GLY A 535 -28.46 5.53 11.72
C GLY A 535 -28.28 6.18 10.33
N ALA A 536 -28.30 5.44 9.22
CA ALA A 536 -28.22 5.99 7.86
C ALA A 536 -29.49 6.74 7.38
N GLU A 537 -30.31 7.27 8.29
CA GLU A 537 -31.61 7.87 7.97
C GLU A 537 -31.48 9.16 7.13
N THR A 538 -32.47 9.37 6.25
CA THR A 538 -32.61 10.62 5.51
C THR A 538 -33.22 11.67 6.43
N CYS A 539 -32.42 12.67 6.80
CA CYS A 539 -32.87 13.75 7.67
C CYS A 539 -33.38 14.96 6.90
N ASN A 540 -34.15 15.80 7.58
CA ASN A 540 -34.38 17.16 7.13
C ASN A 540 -33.11 17.99 7.35
N LYS A 541 -32.55 18.53 6.25
CA LYS A 541 -31.38 19.42 6.29
C LYS A 541 -31.55 20.60 7.27
N THR A 542 -32.77 21.14 7.37
CA THR A 542 -33.07 22.26 8.28
C THR A 542 -32.93 21.86 9.73
N GLU A 543 -33.36 20.65 10.09
CA GLU A 543 -33.27 20.13 11.46
C GLU A 543 -31.82 19.88 11.85
N VAL A 544 -31.03 19.26 10.97
CA VAL A 544 -29.59 19.04 11.20
C VAL A 544 -28.85 20.36 11.37
N LEU A 545 -29.10 21.35 10.51
CA LEU A 545 -28.48 22.67 10.64
C LEU A 545 -28.92 23.40 11.91
N ASN A 546 -30.19 23.25 12.30
CA ASN A 546 -30.69 23.82 13.55
C ASN A 546 -30.02 23.16 14.76
N LEU A 547 -29.82 21.85 14.76
CA LEU A 547 -29.12 21.14 15.82
C LEU A 547 -27.64 21.54 15.88
N ALA A 548 -26.95 21.52 14.73
CA ALA A 548 -25.58 21.97 14.61
C ALA A 548 -25.41 23.40 15.12
N SER A 549 -26.29 24.33 14.77
CA SER A 549 -26.19 25.74 15.20
C SER A 549 -26.30 25.95 16.72
N ARG A 550 -26.80 24.96 17.47
CA ARG A 550 -26.89 25.03 18.94
C ARG A 550 -25.61 24.56 19.63
N TRP A 551 -24.89 23.62 19.04
CA TRP A 551 -23.79 22.90 19.69
C TRP A 551 -22.44 23.07 18.98
N CYS A 552 -22.45 23.20 17.65
CA CYS A 552 -21.26 23.34 16.82
C CYS A 552 -20.81 24.82 16.75
N THR A 553 -19.74 25.16 17.48
CA THR A 553 -19.22 26.52 17.62
C THR A 553 -17.69 26.54 17.70
N VAL A 554 -17.07 27.57 17.12
CA VAL A 554 -15.63 27.85 17.28
C VAL A 554 -15.33 28.70 18.52
N ASP A 555 -16.35 29.30 19.12
CA ASP A 555 -16.23 30.17 20.28
C ASP A 555 -16.28 29.33 21.56
N ALA A 556 -15.12 29.14 22.19
CA ALA A 556 -14.95 28.40 23.44
C ALA A 556 -15.67 27.03 23.48
N PRO A 557 -15.43 26.12 22.50
CA PRO A 557 -16.02 24.79 22.53
C PRO A 557 -15.49 23.98 23.73
N GLU A 558 -16.29 23.05 24.25
CA GLU A 558 -15.81 22.08 25.24
C GLU A 558 -14.91 21.02 24.58
N VAL A 559 -15.26 20.62 23.34
CA VAL A 559 -14.62 19.52 22.61
C VAL A 559 -14.21 19.95 21.20
N SER A 560 -13.00 19.58 20.75
CA SER A 560 -12.60 19.70 19.35
C SER A 560 -12.55 18.33 18.69
N ILE A 561 -13.37 18.11 17.66
CA ILE A 561 -13.40 16.88 16.87
C ILE A 561 -12.42 17.01 15.71
N LEU A 562 -11.42 16.15 15.67
CA LEU A 562 -10.29 16.19 14.75
C LEU A 562 -10.50 15.14 13.66
N ILE A 563 -10.56 15.57 12.41
CA ILE A 563 -10.80 14.71 11.25
C ILE A 563 -9.69 14.91 10.22
N VAL A 564 -9.07 13.82 9.78
CA VAL A 564 -8.08 13.84 8.70
C VAL A 564 -8.77 13.53 7.38
N ASN A 565 -8.56 14.37 6.37
CA ASN A 565 -9.03 14.17 5.01
C ASN A 565 -7.86 13.85 4.07
N TRP A 566 -7.98 12.83 3.23
CA TRP A 566 -7.04 12.56 2.16
C TRP A 566 -7.77 11.95 0.95
N ASN A 567 -7.97 12.73 -0.11
CA ASN A 567 -8.68 12.35 -1.34
C ASN A 567 -10.04 11.70 -1.10
N ALA A 568 -10.77 12.18 -0.09
CA ALA A 568 -11.99 11.54 0.42
C ALA A 568 -13.02 12.57 0.91
N ALA A 569 -13.07 13.77 0.32
CA ALA A 569 -13.99 14.83 0.73
C ALA A 569 -15.46 14.39 0.78
N PRO A 570 -16.01 13.58 -0.16
CA PRO A 570 -17.39 13.10 -0.05
C PRO A 570 -17.66 12.34 1.25
N LEU A 571 -16.72 11.50 1.68
CA LEU A 571 -16.78 10.71 2.90
C LEU A 571 -16.63 11.59 4.15
N THR A 572 -15.67 12.52 4.13
CA THR A 572 -15.49 13.52 5.20
C THR A 572 -16.72 14.40 5.39
N LEU A 573 -17.36 14.85 4.30
CA LEU A 573 -18.60 15.63 4.38
C LEU A 573 -19.77 14.80 4.93
N GLU A 574 -19.81 13.49 4.66
CA GLU A 574 -20.77 12.59 5.26
C GLU A 574 -20.52 12.40 6.76
N CYS A 575 -19.27 12.22 7.18
CA CYS A 575 -18.90 12.19 8.60
C CYS A 575 -19.35 13.46 9.35
N ILE A 576 -19.14 14.64 8.78
CA ILE A 576 -19.62 15.92 9.36
C ILE A 576 -21.14 15.92 9.52
N ARG A 577 -21.87 15.42 8.51
CA ARG A 577 -23.33 15.31 8.58
C ARG A 577 -23.75 14.44 9.75
N GLN A 578 -23.11 13.29 9.94
CA GLN A 578 -23.38 12.36 11.05
C GLN A 578 -23.08 12.99 12.42
N ILE A 579 -21.98 13.74 12.54
CA ILE A 579 -21.66 14.49 13.76
C ILE A 579 -22.79 15.47 14.09
N TRP A 580 -23.26 16.25 13.12
CA TRP A 580 -24.33 17.23 13.34
C TRP A 580 -25.66 16.61 13.73
N MET A 581 -25.93 15.38 13.29
CA MET A 581 -27.16 14.65 13.63
C MET A 581 -27.17 14.13 15.05
N HIS A 582 -26.03 13.58 15.47
CA HIS A 582 -25.98 12.70 16.63
C HIS A 582 -25.31 13.34 17.85
N THR A 583 -24.87 14.60 17.72
CA THR A 583 -24.15 15.31 18.78
C THR A 583 -24.98 16.43 19.39
N GLU A 584 -25.31 16.26 20.67
CA GLU A 584 -26.02 17.22 21.51
C GLU A 584 -25.48 17.22 22.95
N GLY A 585 -25.80 18.24 23.74
CA GLY A 585 -25.49 18.32 25.17
C GLY A 585 -24.17 19.01 25.51
N HIS A 586 -23.20 19.03 24.59
CA HIS A 586 -21.90 19.68 24.75
C HIS A 586 -21.57 20.54 23.54
N THR A 587 -20.89 21.67 23.76
CA THR A 587 -20.41 22.49 22.64
C THR A 587 -19.16 21.86 22.01
N TYR A 588 -19.08 21.87 20.69
CA TYR A 588 -17.97 21.29 19.95
C TYR A 588 -17.59 22.12 18.72
N GLU A 589 -16.35 21.95 18.26
CA GLU A 589 -15.92 22.38 16.92
C GLU A 589 -15.45 21.18 16.12
N VAL A 590 -15.40 21.32 14.79
CA VAL A 590 -14.78 20.33 13.91
C VAL A 590 -13.53 20.94 13.27
N ILE A 591 -12.41 20.23 13.32
CA ILE A 591 -11.17 20.61 12.66
C ILE A 591 -10.84 19.55 11.63
N ILE A 592 -10.89 19.94 10.37
CA ILE A 592 -10.53 19.09 9.23
C ILE A 592 -9.12 19.46 8.81
N VAL A 593 -8.21 18.49 8.91
CA VAL A 593 -6.86 18.62 8.39
C VAL A 593 -6.78 17.88 7.06
N ASP A 594 -6.57 18.62 5.97
CA ASP A 594 -6.32 18.03 4.67
C ASP A 594 -4.86 17.60 4.54
N ASN A 595 -4.68 16.30 4.34
CA ASN A 595 -3.40 15.62 4.34
C ASN A 595 -2.77 15.60 2.93
N GLY A 596 -2.90 16.70 2.18
CA GLY A 596 -2.36 16.82 0.83
C GLY A 596 -3.20 16.10 -0.21
N SER A 597 -4.50 16.36 -0.22
CA SER A 597 -5.41 15.89 -1.27
C SER A 597 -5.22 16.66 -2.58
N ASP A 598 -5.77 16.12 -3.66
CA ASP A 598 -5.82 16.77 -4.97
C ASP A 598 -6.72 18.02 -4.94
N GLU A 599 -6.47 18.97 -5.85
CA GLU A 599 -7.19 20.26 -5.90
C GLU A 599 -8.73 20.09 -5.98
N ASP A 600 -9.20 19.09 -6.73
CA ASP A 600 -10.63 18.78 -6.90
C ASP A 600 -11.30 18.25 -5.61
N ASP A 601 -10.53 17.71 -4.67
CA ASP A 601 -11.01 17.30 -3.35
C ASP A 601 -11.06 18.51 -2.41
N ILE A 602 -9.98 19.30 -2.37
CA ILE A 602 -9.84 20.50 -1.54
C ILE A 602 -10.93 21.53 -1.86
N VAL A 603 -11.28 21.73 -3.14
CA VAL A 603 -12.29 22.72 -3.56
C VAL A 603 -13.67 22.46 -2.95
N ARG A 604 -13.96 21.22 -2.51
CA ARG A 604 -15.22 20.87 -1.85
C ARG A 604 -15.35 21.49 -0.45
N PHE A 605 -14.22 21.85 0.16
CA PHE A 605 -14.15 22.59 1.43
C PHE A 605 -13.96 24.11 1.25
N SER A 606 -13.96 24.61 0.00
CA SER A 606 -13.75 26.04 -0.29
C SER A 606 -14.82 26.98 0.27
N ARG A 607 -16.02 26.45 0.55
CA ARG A 607 -17.10 27.21 1.18
C ARG A 607 -16.96 27.10 2.70
N PRO A 608 -16.96 28.22 3.43
CA PRO A 608 -16.97 28.18 4.89
C PRO A 608 -18.13 27.34 5.41
N ILE A 609 -17.82 26.39 6.29
CA ILE A 609 -18.80 25.56 6.99
C ILE A 609 -18.86 26.06 8.44
N PRO A 610 -20.02 26.50 8.96
CA PRO A 610 -20.12 27.00 10.33
C PRO A 610 -19.64 25.98 11.37
N GLY A 611 -18.81 26.43 12.32
CA GLY A 611 -18.25 25.57 13.37
C GLY A 611 -17.14 24.62 12.90
N VAL A 612 -16.72 24.71 11.64
CA VAL A 612 -15.68 23.87 11.05
C VAL A 612 -14.46 24.71 10.65
N THR A 613 -13.28 24.29 11.09
CA THR A 613 -11.99 24.84 10.67
C THR A 613 -11.34 23.88 9.68
N PHE A 614 -10.91 24.37 8.52
CA PHE A 614 -10.22 23.57 7.49
C PHE A 614 -8.75 24.00 7.39
N ILE A 615 -7.82 23.05 7.48
CA ILE A 615 -6.38 23.28 7.48
C ILE A 615 -5.73 22.45 6.36
N PRO A 616 -5.35 23.07 5.23
CA PRO A 616 -4.59 22.38 4.19
C PRO A 616 -3.10 22.26 4.55
N ILE A 617 -2.57 21.04 4.58
CA ILE A 617 -1.13 20.81 4.77
C ILE A 617 -0.37 20.89 3.44
N GLY A 618 -1.00 20.50 2.34
CA GLY A 618 -0.41 20.47 0.98
C GLY A 618 0.47 19.26 0.70
N ARG A 619 0.62 18.34 1.67
CA ARG A 619 1.34 17.08 1.50
C ARG A 619 0.87 16.05 2.52
N ASN A 620 0.88 14.76 2.13
CA ASN A 620 0.58 13.66 3.04
C ASN A 620 1.66 13.53 4.11
N ARG A 621 1.20 13.65 5.37
CA ARG A 621 1.94 13.56 6.63
C ARG A 621 1.51 12.36 7.46
N PHE A 622 0.75 11.44 6.88
CA PHE A 622 0.19 10.27 7.55
C PHE A 622 -0.80 10.65 8.67
N PHE A 623 -1.36 9.64 9.33
CA PHE A 623 -2.46 9.83 10.28
C PHE A 623 -2.02 10.57 11.55
N GLY A 624 -0.91 10.15 12.15
CA GLY A 624 -0.42 10.70 13.42
C GLY A 624 -0.11 12.19 13.37
N GLU A 625 0.74 12.63 12.43
CA GLU A 625 1.13 14.03 12.30
C GLU A 625 -0.04 14.94 11.94
N ALA A 626 -0.94 14.49 11.06
CA ALA A 626 -2.12 15.27 10.69
C ALA A 626 -3.03 15.52 11.91
N ASN A 627 -3.22 14.52 12.77
CA ASN A 627 -3.93 14.69 14.03
C ASN A 627 -3.17 15.55 15.05
N ASN A 628 -1.83 15.46 15.11
CA ASN A 628 -1.03 16.35 15.95
C ASN A 628 -1.22 17.82 15.54
N ILE A 629 -1.23 18.11 14.23
CA ILE A 629 -1.51 19.45 13.68
C ILE A 629 -2.94 19.88 14.03
N ALA A 630 -3.92 18.98 13.93
CA ALA A 630 -5.31 19.26 14.32
C ALA A 630 -5.43 19.60 15.82
N ALA A 631 -4.75 18.84 16.69
CA ALA A 631 -4.77 19.03 18.13
C ALA A 631 -4.09 20.34 18.58
N GLU A 632 -3.07 20.80 17.85
CA GLU A 632 -2.47 22.12 18.09
C GLU A 632 -3.45 23.26 17.78
N ALA A 633 -4.27 23.11 16.74
CA ALA A 633 -5.30 24.07 16.37
C ALA A 633 -6.57 24.01 17.25
N ALA A 634 -6.76 22.91 17.99
CA ALA A 634 -7.92 22.69 18.87
C ALA A 634 -8.03 23.73 20.00
N ARG A 635 -9.25 24.22 20.24
CA ARG A 635 -9.60 25.13 21.34
C ARG A 635 -10.30 24.43 22.50
N GLY A 636 -10.87 23.26 22.27
CA GLY A 636 -11.56 22.46 23.27
C GLY A 636 -10.65 21.99 24.39
N LYS A 637 -11.23 21.81 25.59
CA LYS A 637 -10.54 21.13 26.70
C LYS A 637 -10.25 19.67 26.33
N TYR A 638 -11.20 19.04 25.67
CA TYR A 638 -11.06 17.67 25.16
C TYR A 638 -10.89 17.68 23.64
N VAL A 639 -10.14 16.70 23.13
CA VAL A 639 -10.05 16.41 21.71
C VAL A 639 -10.67 15.04 21.44
N VAL A 640 -11.39 14.92 20.33
CA VAL A 640 -11.84 13.63 19.80
C VAL A 640 -11.12 13.38 18.50
N LEU A 641 -10.32 12.32 18.45
CA LEU A 641 -9.82 11.77 17.20
C LEU A 641 -10.99 11.05 16.52
N LEU A 642 -11.33 11.40 15.28
CA LEU A 642 -12.42 10.77 14.55
C LEU A 642 -12.02 10.55 13.09
N ASN A 643 -11.96 9.29 12.67
CA ASN A 643 -11.72 8.98 11.27
C ASN A 643 -12.88 9.47 10.40
N ASN A 644 -12.58 9.89 9.17
CA ASN A 644 -13.61 10.33 8.23
C ASN A 644 -14.54 9.20 7.76
N ASP A 645 -14.16 7.93 7.97
CA ASP A 645 -14.97 6.73 7.73
C ASP A 645 -15.64 6.16 9.00
N ALA A 646 -15.65 6.94 10.10
CA ALA A 646 -16.34 6.65 11.34
C ALA A 646 -17.56 7.58 11.53
N PHE A 647 -18.73 6.98 11.77
CA PHE A 647 -20.02 7.63 11.85
C PHE A 647 -20.61 7.50 13.26
N PRO A 648 -20.59 8.58 14.04
CA PRO A 648 -21.14 8.59 15.38
C PRO A 648 -22.64 8.30 15.43
N GLN A 649 -23.11 7.67 16.52
CA GLN A 649 -24.52 7.39 16.76
C GLN A 649 -25.06 8.28 17.89
N ASP A 650 -26.39 8.28 18.11
CA ASP A 650 -27.03 9.10 19.13
C ASP A 650 -26.32 9.04 20.49
N LYS A 651 -26.14 10.22 21.11
CA LYS A 651 -25.55 10.41 22.46
C LYS A 651 -24.10 9.97 22.60
N TRP A 652 -23.40 9.64 21.51
CA TRP A 652 -22.02 9.14 21.57
C TRP A 652 -21.09 10.07 22.37
N LEU A 653 -21.11 11.39 22.11
CA LEU A 653 -20.21 12.34 22.74
C LEU A 653 -20.58 12.55 24.21
N ALA A 654 -21.87 12.70 24.52
CA ALA A 654 -22.35 12.86 25.88
C ALA A 654 -21.96 11.66 26.77
N ALA A 655 -22.05 10.44 26.23
CA ALA A 655 -21.61 9.23 26.95
C ALA A 655 -20.11 9.24 27.27
N LEU A 656 -19.26 9.59 26.30
CA LEU A 656 -17.81 9.69 26.51
C LEU A 656 -17.45 10.80 27.52
N MET A 657 -18.10 11.96 27.39
CA MET A 657 -17.90 13.10 28.30
C MET A 657 -18.32 12.77 29.74
N ASN A 658 -19.45 12.09 29.93
CA ASN A 658 -19.89 11.63 31.25
C ASN A 658 -18.87 10.67 31.89
N MET A 659 -18.36 9.70 31.13
CA MET A 659 -17.32 8.79 31.62
C MET A 659 -16.06 9.54 32.05
N MET A 660 -15.59 10.52 31.28
CA MET A 660 -14.43 11.36 31.63
C MET A 660 -14.70 12.22 32.88
N ALA A 661 -15.93 12.72 33.05
CA ALA A 661 -16.31 13.55 34.19
C ALA A 661 -16.42 12.73 35.49
N GLU A 662 -16.97 11.51 35.42
CA GLU A 662 -17.13 10.60 36.55
C GLU A 662 -15.80 9.97 37.00
N ASN A 663 -14.80 9.90 36.10
CA ASN A 663 -13.50 9.29 36.36
C ASN A 663 -12.34 10.27 36.11
N PRO A 664 -12.02 11.20 37.04
CA PRO A 664 -10.98 12.21 36.84
C PRO A 664 -9.55 11.67 36.58
N ALA A 665 -9.28 10.40 36.91
CA ALA A 665 -8.01 9.76 36.62
C ALA A 665 -7.88 9.30 35.15
N LEU A 666 -9.00 9.14 34.45
CA LEU A 666 -9.07 8.58 33.10
C LEU A 666 -8.32 9.46 32.09
N GLY A 667 -7.43 8.86 31.31
CA GLY A 667 -6.66 9.55 30.29
C GLY A 667 -7.40 9.70 28.98
N ALA A 668 -8.17 8.67 28.61
CA ALA A 668 -8.94 8.63 27.37
C ALA A 668 -10.16 7.72 27.49
N ALA A 669 -11.17 7.97 26.67
CA ALA A 669 -12.39 7.17 26.57
C ALA A 669 -12.77 6.86 25.11
N GLY A 670 -13.15 5.62 24.85
CA GLY A 670 -13.50 5.10 23.53
C GLY A 670 -14.90 4.50 23.44
N PRO A 671 -15.55 4.53 22.26
CA PRO A 671 -16.87 3.94 22.06
C PRO A 671 -16.80 2.44 21.78
N MET A 672 -17.98 1.82 21.68
CA MET A 672 -18.16 0.58 20.93
C MET A 672 -18.14 0.87 19.43
N PHE A 673 -17.22 0.23 18.71
CA PHE A 673 -17.19 0.24 17.27
C PHE A 673 -18.04 -0.88 16.69
N LEU A 674 -18.83 -0.53 15.68
CA LEU A 674 -19.68 -1.44 14.92
C LEU A 674 -19.30 -1.39 13.44
N TRP A 675 -19.36 -2.52 12.75
CA TRP A 675 -19.36 -2.49 11.29
C TRP A 675 -20.73 -2.01 10.76
N PRO A 676 -20.82 -1.61 9.49
CA PRO A 676 -22.08 -1.16 8.88
C PRO A 676 -23.24 -2.15 9.02
N ASP A 677 -22.95 -3.46 9.06
CA ASP A 677 -23.96 -4.51 9.27
C ASP A 677 -24.40 -4.69 10.74
N GLY A 678 -23.91 -3.84 11.65
CA GLY A 678 -24.24 -3.85 13.07
C GLY A 678 -23.43 -4.84 13.91
N ARG A 679 -22.53 -5.64 13.31
CA ARG A 679 -21.63 -6.53 14.06
C ARG A 679 -20.62 -5.73 14.88
N VAL A 680 -20.25 -6.25 16.06
CA VAL A 680 -19.24 -5.62 16.91
C VAL A 680 -17.87 -5.73 16.24
N GLN A 681 -17.25 -4.58 15.98
CA GLN A 681 -15.90 -4.47 15.44
C GLN A 681 -14.87 -4.45 16.57
N GLU A 682 -15.11 -3.63 17.58
CA GLU A 682 -14.21 -3.45 18.73
C GLU A 682 -14.99 -2.93 19.95
N ALA A 683 -14.88 -3.65 21.05
CA ALA A 683 -15.38 -3.27 22.38
C ALA A 683 -14.22 -3.02 23.35
N GLY A 684 -13.21 -2.29 22.87
CA GLY A 684 -11.91 -2.15 23.52
C GLY A 684 -10.86 -3.15 23.05
N GLY A 685 -9.60 -2.76 23.14
CA GLY A 685 -8.45 -3.54 22.72
C GLY A 685 -7.50 -3.88 23.87
N MET A 686 -6.98 -5.11 23.85
CA MET A 686 -5.90 -5.57 24.72
C MET A 686 -4.66 -5.83 23.87
N ILE A 687 -3.47 -5.69 24.44
CA ILE A 687 -2.23 -6.12 23.78
C ILE A 687 -1.69 -7.35 24.49
N ASP A 688 -1.46 -8.44 23.76
CA ASP A 688 -0.87 -9.65 24.34
C ASP A 688 0.64 -9.49 24.62
N GLU A 689 1.23 -10.48 25.29
CA GLU A 689 2.67 -10.50 25.61
C GLU A 689 3.59 -10.45 24.38
N GLY A 690 3.08 -10.87 23.22
CA GLY A 690 3.76 -10.82 21.94
C GLY A 690 3.60 -9.47 21.24
N GLY A 691 2.87 -8.52 21.82
CA GLY A 691 2.56 -7.23 21.22
C GLY A 691 1.40 -7.27 20.23
N TYR A 692 0.65 -8.37 20.11
CA TYR A 692 -0.46 -8.44 19.16
C TYR A 692 -1.75 -7.84 19.75
N PRO A 693 -2.50 -7.03 18.97
CA PRO A 693 -3.77 -6.49 19.40
C PRO A 693 -4.88 -7.54 19.37
N VAL A 694 -5.61 -7.65 20.48
CA VAL A 694 -6.82 -8.46 20.63
C VAL A 694 -8.01 -7.53 20.82
N ARG A 695 -8.88 -7.43 19.81
CA ARG A 695 -10.08 -6.59 19.84
C ARG A 695 -11.25 -7.37 20.43
N TYR A 696 -11.74 -6.93 21.59
CA TYR A 696 -12.80 -7.62 22.31
C TYR A 696 -14.11 -7.59 21.52
N GLY A 697 -14.82 -8.72 21.51
CA GLY A 697 -16.13 -8.84 20.86
C GLY A 697 -16.13 -8.84 19.32
N ARG A 698 -14.96 -8.76 18.68
CA ARG A 698 -14.85 -8.67 17.22
C ARG A 698 -15.55 -9.83 16.52
N GLY A 699 -16.48 -9.51 15.63
CA GLY A 699 -17.23 -10.47 14.80
C GLY A 699 -18.59 -10.88 15.36
N LEU A 700 -18.94 -10.49 16.59
CA LEU A 700 -20.23 -10.84 17.18
C LEU A 700 -21.39 -10.16 16.47
N ALA A 701 -22.44 -10.94 16.20
CA ALA A 701 -23.68 -10.46 15.58
C ALA A 701 -24.37 -9.37 16.42
N HIS A 702 -24.35 -9.55 17.75
CA HIS A 702 -24.96 -8.63 18.71
C HIS A 702 -24.07 -8.50 19.96
N PRO A 703 -24.06 -7.32 20.62
CA PRO A 703 -23.35 -7.14 21.88
C PRO A 703 -23.90 -8.08 22.96
N THR A 704 -23.02 -8.83 23.60
CA THR A 704 -23.35 -9.68 24.76
C THR A 704 -23.38 -8.85 26.06
N PRO A 705 -24.01 -9.32 27.15
CA PRO A 705 -24.09 -8.58 28.40
C PRO A 705 -22.73 -8.15 28.96
N ASP A 706 -21.68 -8.97 28.79
CA ASP A 706 -20.32 -8.63 29.21
C ASP A 706 -19.73 -7.49 28.36
N ILE A 707 -19.99 -7.45 27.05
CA ILE A 707 -19.55 -6.36 26.16
C ILE A 707 -20.25 -5.05 26.49
N LEU A 708 -21.45 -5.08 27.07
CA LEU A 708 -22.18 -3.88 27.48
C LEU A 708 -21.69 -3.29 28.81
N MET A 709 -20.60 -3.81 29.38
CA MET A 709 -19.99 -3.29 30.61
C MET A 709 -18.81 -2.37 30.33
N GLU A 710 -18.80 -1.22 31.00
CA GLU A 710 -17.64 -0.34 31.08
C GLU A 710 -16.44 -1.06 31.69
N ARG A 711 -15.25 -0.80 31.15
CA ARG A 711 -14.00 -1.40 31.64
C ARG A 711 -12.78 -0.58 31.23
N TYR A 712 -11.68 -0.79 31.95
CA TYR A 712 -10.38 -0.35 31.49
C TYR A 712 -9.81 -1.33 30.49
N VAL A 713 -9.14 -0.79 29.47
CA VAL A 713 -8.53 -1.54 28.37
C VAL A 713 -7.12 -1.02 28.13
N ASP A 714 -6.32 -1.76 27.36
CA ASP A 714 -4.96 -1.31 27.05
C ASP A 714 -4.97 -0.21 25.99
N TYR A 715 -5.87 -0.30 25.01
CA TYR A 715 -6.03 0.73 23.99
C TYR A 715 -7.44 0.75 23.40
N ILE A 716 -7.75 1.85 22.72
CA ILE A 716 -8.92 2.05 21.87
C ILE A 716 -8.40 2.52 20.51
N SER A 717 -8.95 2.01 19.42
CA SER A 717 -8.63 2.46 18.07
C SER A 717 -8.88 3.97 17.92
N ALA A 718 -7.92 4.71 17.37
CA ALA A 718 -8.04 6.16 17.13
C ALA A 718 -9.08 6.55 16.07
N ALA A 719 -9.89 5.60 15.59
CA ALA A 719 -11.06 5.84 14.74
C ALA A 719 -12.13 6.68 15.43
N ALA A 720 -12.25 6.59 16.76
CA ALA A 720 -13.03 7.48 17.62
C ALA A 720 -12.47 7.42 19.06
N LEU A 721 -11.74 8.44 19.51
CA LEU A 721 -11.10 8.44 20.84
C LEU A 721 -11.12 9.84 21.47
N LEU A 722 -11.76 9.97 22.63
CA LEU A 722 -11.82 11.21 23.43
C LEU A 722 -10.63 11.25 24.40
N ILE A 723 -9.90 12.37 24.43
CA ILE A 723 -8.72 12.58 25.28
C ILE A 723 -8.73 14.01 25.84
N ASP A 724 -8.24 14.21 27.07
CA ASP A 724 -7.90 15.56 27.55
C ASP A 724 -6.79 16.15 26.68
N ARG A 725 -7.01 17.34 26.10
CA ARG A 725 -6.08 17.98 25.17
C ARG A 725 -4.72 18.26 25.82
N ALA A 726 -4.72 18.72 27.07
CA ALA A 726 -3.48 19.01 27.78
C ALA A 726 -2.68 17.72 28.02
N LEU A 727 -3.36 16.62 28.29
CA LEU A 727 -2.73 15.31 28.43
C LEU A 727 -2.20 14.78 27.08
N PHE A 728 -2.95 14.91 25.99
CA PHE A 728 -2.49 14.58 24.62
C PHE A 728 -1.19 15.31 24.25
N VAL A 729 -1.15 16.63 24.51
CA VAL A 729 0.06 17.45 24.29
C VAL A 729 1.20 17.04 25.23
N LYS A 730 0.89 16.76 26.50
CA LYS A 730 1.89 16.36 27.52
C LYS A 730 2.59 15.04 27.16
N VAL A 731 1.88 14.08 26.56
CA VAL A 731 2.48 12.82 26.09
C VAL A 731 3.16 12.94 24.72
N GLY A 732 3.16 14.13 24.10
CA GLY A 732 3.78 14.37 22.81
C GLY A 732 2.93 13.94 21.61
N GLY A 733 1.63 13.66 21.80
CA GLY A 733 0.73 13.20 20.75
C GLY A 733 1.14 11.88 20.09
N PHE A 734 0.77 11.71 18.82
CA PHE A 734 1.16 10.55 18.01
C PHE A 734 2.63 10.60 17.63
N ASP A 735 3.35 9.50 17.86
CA ASP A 735 4.80 9.41 17.65
C ASP A 735 5.18 9.13 16.20
N LEU A 736 6.13 9.91 15.66
CA LEU A 736 6.66 9.70 14.31
C LEU A 736 7.30 8.31 14.11
N THR A 737 7.68 7.61 15.19
CA THR A 737 8.25 6.25 15.15
C THR A 737 7.33 5.23 14.48
N PHE A 738 6.01 5.42 14.57
CA PHE A 738 4.99 4.54 14.00
C PHE A 738 4.48 4.99 12.62
N GLU A 739 5.01 6.08 12.08
CA GLU A 739 4.66 6.49 10.71
C GLU A 739 5.03 5.38 9.70
N PRO A 740 4.15 5.09 8.71
CA PRO A 740 2.95 5.84 8.35
C PRO A 740 1.64 5.40 9.03
N ALA A 741 1.59 4.25 9.69
CA ALA A 741 0.39 3.71 10.34
C ALA A 741 0.67 2.47 11.19
N TYR A 742 -0.31 2.08 12.00
CA TYR A 742 -0.33 0.98 12.96
C TYR A 742 0.51 1.19 14.22
N TYR A 743 -0.07 0.85 15.37
CA TYR A 743 0.45 0.99 16.74
C TYR A 743 0.58 2.43 17.25
N GLU A 744 0.28 3.46 16.46
CA GLU A 744 0.29 4.85 16.92
C GLU A 744 -0.78 5.14 17.97
N ASP A 745 -1.93 4.49 17.88
CA ASP A 745 -3.05 4.56 18.83
C ASP A 745 -2.77 3.75 20.11
N SER A 746 -2.24 2.54 19.96
CA SER A 746 -1.75 1.73 21.08
C SER A 746 -0.63 2.44 21.84
N ASP A 747 0.36 3.03 21.14
CA ASP A 747 1.45 3.78 21.77
C ASP A 747 0.94 5.00 22.53
N LEU A 748 0.01 5.76 21.94
CA LEU A 748 -0.63 6.88 22.63
C LEU A 748 -1.32 6.42 23.92
N CYS A 749 -2.10 5.34 23.88
CA CYS A 749 -2.77 4.77 25.05
C CYS A 749 -1.79 4.28 26.12
N PHE A 750 -0.69 3.64 25.71
CA PHE A 750 0.34 3.19 26.65
C PHE A 750 1.12 4.36 27.27
N LYS A 751 1.35 5.46 26.55
CA LYS A 751 1.92 6.69 27.15
C LYS A 751 1.01 7.26 28.24
N LEU A 752 -0.31 7.26 28.03
CA LEU A 752 -1.28 7.66 29.06
C LEU A 752 -1.18 6.73 30.27
N LYS A 753 -1.20 5.41 30.05
CA LYS A 753 -1.09 4.39 31.10
C LYS A 753 0.21 4.51 31.89
N ALA A 754 1.33 4.78 31.23
CA ALA A 754 2.64 5.00 31.86
C ALA A 754 2.70 6.25 32.74
N LEU A 755 1.85 7.25 32.47
CA LEU A 755 1.65 8.41 33.33
C LEU A 755 0.60 8.18 34.44
N GLY A 756 0.08 6.96 34.59
CA GLY A 756 -0.94 6.62 35.58
C GLY A 756 -2.37 6.97 35.17
N HIS A 757 -2.61 7.23 33.88
CA HIS A 757 -3.92 7.57 33.34
C HIS A 757 -4.51 6.39 32.54
N PRO A 758 -5.47 5.61 33.08
CA PRO A 758 -6.05 4.47 32.38
C PRO A 758 -6.89 4.89 31.16
N VAL A 759 -7.11 3.94 30.24
CA VAL A 759 -7.98 4.09 29.07
C VAL A 759 -9.29 3.33 29.28
N GLY A 760 -10.41 3.99 29.00
CA GLY A 760 -11.75 3.52 29.32
C GLY A 760 -12.54 3.15 28.06
N TYR A 761 -13.22 2.02 28.12
CA TYR A 761 -14.19 1.60 27.12
C TYR A 761 -15.61 1.94 27.56
N CYS A 762 -16.32 2.72 26.75
CA CYS A 762 -17.69 3.20 26.99
C CYS A 762 -18.69 2.54 26.02
N PRO A 763 -19.41 1.48 26.43
CA PRO A 763 -20.39 0.79 25.57
C PRO A 763 -21.67 1.61 25.32
N ALA A 764 -21.91 2.64 26.12
CA ALA A 764 -23.01 3.59 25.93
C ALA A 764 -22.76 4.55 24.75
N SER A 765 -21.50 4.73 24.36
CA SER A 765 -21.11 5.44 23.14
C SER A 765 -20.94 4.45 21.99
N ARG A 766 -21.55 4.73 20.84
CA ARG A 766 -21.52 3.84 19.67
C ARG A 766 -21.08 4.61 18.44
N VAL A 767 -20.21 3.99 17.64
CA VAL A 767 -19.71 4.54 16.39
C VAL A 767 -19.68 3.42 15.35
N ILE A 768 -20.21 3.70 14.15
CA ILE A 768 -20.11 2.77 13.02
C ILE A 768 -18.86 3.12 12.24
N HIS A 769 -17.95 2.17 12.04
CA HIS A 769 -16.68 2.38 11.38
C HIS A 769 -16.52 1.40 10.22
N ILE A 770 -16.38 1.94 9.00
CA ILE A 770 -16.31 1.14 7.77
C ILE A 770 -15.04 0.26 7.77
N GLU A 771 -13.93 0.78 8.31
CA GLU A 771 -12.60 0.17 8.36
C GLU A 771 -12.00 -0.13 6.97
N GLY A 772 -10.87 0.53 6.68
CA GLY A 772 -10.12 0.31 5.45
C GLY A 772 -10.61 1.09 4.23
N ALA A 773 -11.44 2.13 4.41
CA ALA A 773 -11.90 2.99 3.31
C ALA A 773 -10.75 3.62 2.49
N ALA A 774 -9.61 3.90 3.14
CA ALA A 774 -8.40 4.44 2.50
C ALA A 774 -7.39 3.35 2.06
N ALA A 775 -7.66 2.08 2.36
CA ALA A 775 -6.77 0.96 2.10
C ALA A 775 -7.49 -0.09 1.26
N ASN A 776 -7.56 0.17 -0.05
CA ASN A 776 -8.04 -0.79 -1.05
C ASN A 776 -7.45 -2.18 -0.78
N GLY A 777 -8.32 -3.19 -0.68
CA GLY A 777 -8.06 -4.59 -0.30
C GLY A 777 -7.21 -5.39 -1.30
N ASN A 778 -6.09 -4.82 -1.73
CA ASN A 778 -5.11 -5.47 -2.59
C ASN A 778 -4.24 -6.39 -1.74
N THR A 779 -4.06 -7.65 -2.16
CA THR A 779 -3.20 -8.63 -1.47
C THR A 779 -1.76 -8.15 -1.26
N LYS A 780 -1.18 -7.34 -2.16
CA LYS A 780 0.12 -6.69 -1.89
C LYS A 780 -0.01 -5.49 -0.96
N ALA A 781 -1.11 -4.74 -1.01
CA ALA A 781 -1.36 -3.71 -0.01
C ALA A 781 -1.55 -4.36 1.36
N GLU A 782 -2.21 -5.51 1.45
CA GLU A 782 -2.37 -6.32 2.66
C GLU A 782 -1.04 -6.83 3.17
N ALA A 783 -0.24 -7.47 2.32
CA ALA A 783 1.09 -7.92 2.68
C ALA A 783 1.98 -6.75 3.14
N ARG A 784 1.84 -5.56 2.54
CA ARG A 784 2.53 -4.34 2.98
C ARG A 784 1.98 -3.80 4.30
N ARG A 785 0.66 -3.82 4.51
CA ARG A 785 -0.01 -3.42 5.76
C ARG A 785 0.42 -4.34 6.89
N LYS A 786 0.42 -5.65 6.64
CA LYS A 786 0.92 -6.67 7.56
C LYS A 786 2.40 -6.51 7.83
N ALA A 787 3.24 -6.34 6.81
CA ALA A 787 4.68 -6.11 7.00
C ALA A 787 4.96 -4.81 7.79
N LEU A 788 4.19 -3.75 7.54
CA LEU A 788 4.25 -2.52 8.31
C LEU A 788 3.78 -2.74 9.75
N GLY A 789 2.67 -3.43 9.94
CA GLY A 789 2.14 -3.80 11.26
C GLY A 789 3.13 -4.66 12.04
N ASP A 790 3.76 -5.65 11.42
CA ASP A 790 4.80 -6.50 12.01
C ASP A 790 6.05 -5.66 12.37
N ALA A 791 6.50 -4.77 11.48
CA ALA A 791 7.64 -3.89 11.75
C ALA A 791 7.36 -2.88 12.88
N ASN A 792 6.14 -2.32 12.95
CA ASN A 792 5.74 -1.39 14.00
C ASN A 792 5.42 -2.12 15.31
N ARG A 793 4.96 -3.37 15.25
CA ARG A 793 4.84 -4.26 16.41
C ARG A 793 6.20 -4.48 17.05
N ASP A 794 7.24 -4.76 16.28
CA ASP A 794 8.58 -4.95 16.85
C ASP A 794 9.08 -3.70 17.58
N LYS A 795 8.84 -2.51 17.00
CA LYS A 795 9.11 -1.21 17.67
C LYS A 795 8.29 -1.04 18.95
N PHE A 796 7.00 -1.39 18.90
CA PHE A 796 6.08 -1.29 20.02
C PHE A 796 6.50 -2.21 21.16
N VAL A 797 6.78 -3.48 20.87
CA VAL A 797 7.26 -4.48 21.83
C VAL A 797 8.58 -4.05 22.43
N SER A 798 9.54 -3.58 21.62
CA SER A 798 10.82 -3.07 22.11
C SER A 798 10.61 -1.91 23.10
N ARG A 799 9.75 -0.96 22.76
CA ARG A 799 9.44 0.20 23.61
C ARG A 799 8.70 -0.17 24.90
N TRP A 800 7.72 -1.08 24.83
CA TRP A 800 6.77 -1.37 25.90
C TRP A 800 6.97 -2.73 26.57
N ALA A 801 8.10 -3.41 26.33
CA ALA A 801 8.38 -4.76 26.81
C ALA A 801 8.07 -4.95 28.31
N SER A 802 8.42 -3.97 29.14
CA SER A 802 8.21 -4.01 30.59
C SER A 802 6.75 -3.85 31.02
N PHE A 803 5.91 -3.22 30.19
CA PHE A 803 4.45 -3.15 30.40
C PHE A 803 3.74 -4.42 29.91
N LEU A 804 4.26 -5.07 28.86
CA LEU A 804 3.70 -6.30 28.29
C LEU A 804 4.01 -7.54 29.15
N LYS A 805 5.18 -7.57 29.80
CA LYS A 805 5.61 -8.65 30.69
C LYS A 805 6.11 -8.10 32.04
N PRO A 806 5.22 -7.85 33.01
CA PRO A 806 5.63 -7.46 34.35
C PRO A 806 6.38 -8.62 35.04
N ASP A 807 7.58 -8.38 35.56
CA ASP A 807 8.31 -9.36 36.38
C ASP A 807 7.64 -9.51 37.77
N GLY A 808 6.58 -10.31 37.85
CA GLY A 808 5.80 -10.54 39.09
C GLY A 808 4.99 -9.33 39.56
N ASP A 809 4.84 -9.14 40.88
CA ASP A 809 4.11 -8.02 41.49
C ASP A 809 4.89 -6.68 41.47
N LYS A 810 6.06 -6.61 40.82
CA LYS A 810 6.86 -5.39 40.76
C LYS A 810 6.31 -4.47 39.67
N THR A 811 5.95 -3.25 40.06
CA THR A 811 5.71 -2.15 39.11
C THR A 811 7.00 -1.91 38.33
N PRO A 812 6.98 -1.88 36.98
CA PRO A 812 8.19 -1.71 36.19
C PRO A 812 8.93 -0.41 36.55
N GLU A 813 10.26 -0.47 36.73
CA GLU A 813 11.13 0.70 36.67
C GLU A 813 11.20 1.19 35.22
N PHE A 814 10.15 1.86 34.76
CA PHE A 814 10.10 2.48 33.44
C PHE A 814 10.44 3.96 33.56
N SER A 815 11.51 4.38 32.90
CA SER A 815 11.82 5.81 32.78
C SER A 815 10.85 6.44 31.78
N VAL A 816 9.75 6.99 32.29
CA VAL A 816 8.80 7.81 31.53
C VAL A 816 9.52 8.90 30.72
N GLU A 817 10.67 9.37 31.21
CA GLU A 817 11.46 10.46 30.63
C GLU A 817 12.06 10.14 29.26
N SER A 818 12.21 8.86 28.89
CA SER A 818 12.79 8.47 27.60
C SER A 818 11.78 8.45 26.44
N ILE A 819 10.48 8.44 26.75
CA ILE A 819 9.40 8.21 25.77
C ILE A 819 8.34 9.32 25.80
N VAL A 820 8.15 9.96 26.96
CA VAL A 820 7.39 11.20 27.08
C VAL A 820 8.38 12.36 26.94
N PRO A 821 8.16 13.31 26.02
CA PRO A 821 9.10 14.42 25.84
C PRO A 821 9.31 15.21 27.14
N THR A 822 10.50 15.09 27.75
CA THR A 822 10.77 15.77 29.01
C THR A 822 10.97 17.26 28.83
N ARG A 823 10.27 18.02 29.70
CA ARG A 823 10.42 19.45 29.97
C ARG A 823 10.39 20.33 28.72
N TRP A 824 9.17 20.70 28.36
CA TRP A 824 8.95 22.02 27.80
C TRP A 824 9.43 23.06 28.81
N SER A 825 10.63 23.62 28.59
CA SER A 825 10.93 24.94 29.13
C SER A 825 9.85 25.85 28.56
N SER A 826 8.92 26.33 29.38
CA SER A 826 8.05 27.44 28.98
C SER A 826 8.97 28.45 28.31
N PRO A 827 8.67 28.92 27.07
CA PRO A 827 9.47 30.00 26.51
C PRO A 827 9.52 31.07 27.61
N PRO A 828 10.72 31.58 27.96
CA PRO A 828 10.78 32.70 28.90
C PRO A 828 9.73 33.70 28.42
N GLY A 829 8.82 34.09 29.33
CA GLY A 829 7.54 34.71 28.99
C GLY A 829 7.71 35.77 27.92
N GLU A 830 6.65 36.01 27.13
CA GLU A 830 6.53 36.92 25.97
C GLU A 830 6.95 38.40 26.20
N ASN A 831 8.05 38.66 26.90
CA ASN A 831 8.84 39.87 26.82
C ASN A 831 9.48 39.89 25.43
N CYS A 832 8.69 40.39 24.48
CA CYS A 832 9.09 40.91 23.19
C CYS A 832 10.38 41.73 23.33
N GLN A 833 11.50 41.21 22.77
CA GLN A 833 12.66 41.98 22.26
C GLN A 833 13.86 41.12 21.81
N ARG A 834 13.76 39.79 21.71
CA ARG A 834 14.87 38.98 21.14
C ARG A 834 14.91 39.10 19.60
N PRO A 835 16.11 39.22 18.99
CA PRO A 835 16.27 39.17 17.55
C PRO A 835 15.80 37.82 16.99
N THR A 836 15.42 37.79 15.71
CA THR A 836 14.84 36.60 15.07
C THR A 836 15.87 35.86 14.23
N ALA A 837 15.83 34.54 14.29
CA ALA A 837 16.65 33.67 13.44
C ALA A 837 15.76 32.63 12.76
N VAL A 838 16.07 32.31 11.51
CA VAL A 838 15.31 31.35 10.71
C VAL A 838 16.22 30.23 10.25
N VAL A 839 15.74 29.00 10.36
CA VAL A 839 16.40 27.81 9.81
C VAL A 839 15.46 27.19 8.79
N TYR A 840 15.76 27.32 7.51
CA TYR A 840 14.96 26.74 6.43
C TYR A 840 15.47 25.36 6.04
N THR A 841 14.56 24.39 5.91
CA THR A 841 14.85 23.09 5.29
C THR A 841 13.74 22.69 4.30
N PRO A 842 14.08 22.35 3.04
CA PRO A 842 13.11 21.84 2.07
C PRO A 842 12.83 20.34 2.25
N TYR A 843 13.52 19.67 3.17
CA TYR A 843 13.49 18.23 3.34
C TYR A 843 12.45 17.79 4.38
N ALA A 844 12.12 16.50 4.38
CA ALA A 844 11.30 15.94 5.43
C ALA A 844 12.07 16.01 6.76
N VAL A 845 11.42 16.43 7.85
CA VAL A 845 12.06 16.56 9.16
C VAL A 845 11.83 15.25 9.90
N THR A 846 12.80 14.35 9.77
CA THR A 846 12.83 13.03 10.40
C THR A 846 14.16 12.83 11.11
N PRO A 847 14.24 11.99 12.18
CA PRO A 847 15.51 11.76 12.86
C PRO A 847 16.57 11.20 11.89
N GLY A 848 17.72 11.87 11.84
CA GLY A 848 18.82 11.53 10.94
C GLY A 848 20.03 12.42 11.17
N GLY A 849 21.16 12.07 10.56
CA GLY A 849 22.42 12.82 10.71
C GLY A 849 22.37 14.24 10.14
N GLY A 850 21.69 14.43 9.01
CA GLY A 850 21.53 15.75 8.39
C GLY A 850 20.61 16.67 9.22
N GLU A 851 19.54 16.10 9.77
CA GLU A 851 18.59 16.79 10.64
C GLU A 851 19.22 17.12 11.99
N ARG A 852 19.97 16.18 12.61
CA ARG A 852 20.77 16.47 13.80
C ARG A 852 21.70 17.64 13.56
N TYR A 853 22.36 17.68 12.41
CA TYR A 853 23.31 18.72 12.09
C TYR A 853 22.66 20.12 12.03
N VAL A 854 21.59 20.25 11.25
CA VAL A 854 20.90 21.55 11.09
C VAL A 854 20.14 21.97 12.35
N LEU A 855 19.53 21.03 13.08
CA LEU A 855 18.81 21.33 14.32
C LEU A 855 19.77 21.64 15.48
N SER A 856 20.99 21.11 15.48
CA SER A 856 22.03 21.55 16.41
C SER A 856 22.44 23.00 16.18
N ALA A 857 22.55 23.43 14.91
CA ALA A 857 22.76 24.84 14.59
C ALA A 857 21.58 25.70 15.06
N ALA A 858 20.35 25.25 14.79
CA ALA A 858 19.13 25.92 15.24
C ALA A 858 19.10 26.10 16.77
N ARG A 859 19.43 25.05 17.53
CA ARG A 859 19.55 25.07 18.99
C ARG A 859 20.60 26.08 19.46
N GLN A 860 21.76 26.15 18.79
CA GLN A 860 22.79 27.12 19.15
C GLN A 860 22.33 28.56 18.92
N LEU A 861 21.62 28.83 17.80
CA LEU A 861 21.02 30.14 17.54
C LEU A 861 19.94 30.50 18.57
N ALA A 862 19.18 29.51 19.04
CA ALA A 862 18.11 29.71 20.02
C ALA A 862 18.59 30.23 21.39
N ARG A 863 19.90 30.11 21.68
CA ARG A 863 20.51 30.70 22.90
C ARG A 863 20.40 32.22 22.95
N THR A 864 20.39 32.88 21.79
CA THR A 864 20.40 34.35 21.69
C THR A 864 19.22 34.89 20.88
N HIS A 865 18.62 34.09 20.00
CA HIS A 865 17.55 34.49 19.09
C HIS A 865 16.26 33.70 19.35
N ARG A 866 15.12 34.25 18.90
CA ARG A 866 13.92 33.44 18.69
C ARG A 866 14.06 32.71 17.36
N VAL A 867 14.05 31.38 17.38
CA VAL A 867 14.32 30.56 16.19
C VAL A 867 13.04 29.92 15.64
N GLU A 868 12.80 30.13 14.36
CA GLU A 868 11.73 29.48 13.59
C GLU A 868 12.34 28.50 12.58
N VAL A 869 11.88 27.26 12.59
CA VAL A 869 12.24 26.23 11.60
C VAL A 869 11.21 26.30 10.48
N VAL A 870 11.64 26.75 9.30
CA VAL A 870 10.78 26.99 8.15
C VAL A 870 10.82 25.79 7.21
N THR A 871 9.65 25.27 6.86
CA THR A 871 9.47 24.14 5.94
C THR A 871 8.47 24.47 4.83
N PRO A 872 8.55 23.84 3.63
CA PRO A 872 7.58 24.10 2.57
C PRO A 872 6.12 23.79 2.95
N TYR A 873 5.94 22.76 3.78
CA TYR A 873 4.62 22.30 4.25
C TYR A 873 4.60 22.25 5.78
N ARG A 874 3.40 22.34 6.36
CA ARG A 874 3.19 22.39 7.80
C ARG A 874 3.67 21.12 8.52
N TYR A 875 4.15 21.31 9.75
CA TYR A 875 4.40 20.29 10.76
C TYR A 875 3.86 20.78 12.10
N SER A 876 3.51 19.86 12.99
CA SER A 876 3.21 20.09 14.39
C SER A 876 4.50 20.36 15.18
N ASN A 877 4.43 21.27 16.14
CA ASN A 877 5.49 21.50 17.11
C ASN A 877 5.75 20.30 18.02
N LEU A 878 4.78 19.41 18.25
CA LEU A 878 5.00 18.12 18.91
C LEU A 878 6.08 17.29 18.18
N ARG A 879 6.17 17.42 16.86
CA ARG A 879 7.21 16.72 16.09
C ARG A 879 8.62 17.19 16.43
N LEU A 880 8.83 18.48 16.74
CA LEU A 880 10.14 18.96 17.23
C LEU A 880 10.52 18.29 18.54
N GLN A 881 9.54 18.06 19.42
CA GLN A 881 9.80 17.40 20.71
C GLN A 881 10.21 15.94 20.51
N GLN A 882 9.49 15.22 19.64
CA GLN A 882 9.79 13.82 19.30
C GLN A 882 11.17 13.69 18.64
N ILE A 883 11.49 14.58 17.70
CA ILE A 883 12.81 14.62 17.07
C ILE A 883 13.89 14.99 18.09
N GLY A 884 13.60 15.93 18.99
CA GLY A 884 14.50 16.28 20.09
C GLY A 884 14.83 15.09 20.96
N CYS A 885 13.83 14.30 21.37
CA CYS A 885 14.04 13.06 22.13
C CYS A 885 14.85 12.03 21.34
N ALA A 886 14.49 11.79 20.08
CA ALA A 886 15.17 10.81 19.23
C ALA A 886 16.64 11.19 18.91
N LEU A 887 16.97 12.49 18.92
CA LEU A 887 18.30 12.99 18.60
C LEU A 887 19.11 13.42 19.84
N ASP A 888 18.53 13.33 21.03
CA ASP A 888 19.05 13.88 22.29
C ASP A 888 19.41 15.39 22.18
N LEU A 889 18.43 16.17 21.70
CA LEU A 889 18.52 17.62 21.53
C LEU A 889 17.35 18.34 22.22
N ASP A 890 17.66 19.35 23.02
CA ASP A 890 16.64 20.30 23.49
C ASP A 890 16.22 21.23 22.35
N LEU A 891 15.06 20.93 21.77
CA LEU A 891 14.42 21.72 20.70
C LEU A 891 13.19 22.49 21.21
N GLY A 892 12.95 22.54 22.52
CA GLY A 892 11.74 23.14 23.11
C GLY A 892 11.59 24.64 22.85
N MET A 893 12.68 25.32 22.50
CA MET A 893 12.69 26.73 22.10
C MET A 893 12.40 26.99 20.62
N LEU A 894 12.39 25.94 19.78
CA LEU A 894 12.15 26.06 18.35
C LEU A 894 10.66 25.98 18.03
N ARG A 895 10.22 26.62 16.94
CA ARG A 895 8.85 26.51 16.43
C ARG A 895 8.86 26.24 14.94
N PHE A 896 7.92 25.44 14.47
CA PHE A 896 7.72 25.29 13.03
C PHE A 896 6.97 26.47 12.45
N LYS A 897 7.27 26.76 11.17
CA LYS A 897 6.56 27.71 10.35
C LYS A 897 6.57 27.25 8.89
N THR A 898 5.52 27.54 8.15
CA THR A 898 5.49 27.26 6.72
C THR A 898 6.26 28.32 5.94
N LEU A 899 6.77 27.96 4.75
CA LEU A 899 7.42 28.91 3.84
C LEU A 899 6.48 30.08 3.48
N GLN A 900 5.19 29.78 3.25
CA GLN A 900 4.18 30.80 2.95
C GLN A 900 3.96 31.79 4.09
N GLU A 901 3.95 31.33 5.34
CA GLU A 901 3.86 32.21 6.52
C GLU A 901 5.15 33.03 6.67
N PHE A 902 6.31 32.40 6.48
CA PHE A 902 7.60 33.08 6.55
C PHE A 902 7.73 34.21 5.53
N GLU A 903 7.26 34.00 4.29
CA GLU A 903 7.27 35.02 3.22
C GLU A 903 6.52 36.31 3.60
N GLN A 904 5.58 36.24 4.54
CA GLN A 904 4.79 37.38 5.01
C GLN A 904 5.42 38.08 6.24
N ASP A 905 6.40 37.47 6.89
CA ASP A 905 7.09 38.07 8.03
C ASP A 905 8.09 39.17 7.63
N PRO A 906 8.44 40.06 8.57
CA PRO A 906 9.64 40.90 8.49
C PRO A 906 10.92 40.08 8.27
N GLU A 907 11.93 40.70 7.66
CA GLU A 907 13.25 40.09 7.47
C GLU A 907 13.88 39.66 8.82
N PRO A 908 14.38 38.42 8.94
CA PRO A 908 15.02 37.97 10.17
C PRO A 908 16.43 38.54 10.32
N ASP A 909 16.94 38.59 11.55
CA ASP A 909 18.32 39.00 11.79
C ASP A 909 19.30 37.97 11.22
N LEU A 910 19.02 36.68 11.44
CA LEU A 910 19.85 35.56 10.96
C LEU A 910 19.02 34.58 10.13
N MET A 911 19.61 34.03 9.07
CA MET A 911 18.98 32.98 8.27
C MET A 911 20.00 31.89 7.91
N LEU A 912 19.63 30.63 8.15
CA LEU A 912 20.37 29.45 7.71
C LEU A 912 19.48 28.63 6.77
N THR A 913 19.90 28.48 5.52
CA THR A 913 19.15 27.71 4.52
C THR A 913 19.85 26.39 4.25
N MET A 914 19.20 25.26 4.48
CA MET A 914 19.72 23.93 4.13
C MET A 914 19.42 23.58 2.67
N GLY A 915 20.39 22.99 1.99
CA GLY A 915 20.23 22.43 0.65
C GLY A 915 21.31 21.41 0.27
N ASN A 916 21.02 20.69 -0.81
CA ASN A 916 21.88 19.62 -1.35
C ASN A 916 22.34 19.93 -2.78
N ALA A 917 22.16 21.15 -3.27
CA ALA A 917 22.60 21.56 -4.60
C ALA A 917 23.60 22.72 -4.48
N VAL A 918 24.34 23.01 -5.54
CA VAL A 918 25.25 24.17 -5.52
C VAL A 918 24.53 25.51 -5.36
N LEU A 919 23.28 25.58 -5.82
CA LEU A 919 22.40 26.73 -5.62
C LEU A 919 21.46 26.51 -4.42
N PRO A 920 21.21 27.56 -3.62
CA PRO A 920 20.24 27.51 -2.54
C PRO A 920 18.81 27.31 -3.08
N PRO A 921 17.93 26.64 -2.32
CA PRO A 921 16.56 26.36 -2.74
C PRO A 921 15.62 27.57 -2.71
N ILE A 922 15.97 28.62 -1.96
CA ILE A 922 15.23 29.88 -1.83
C ILE A 922 16.21 31.05 -1.74
N ALA A 923 15.76 32.26 -2.03
CA ALA A 923 16.55 33.48 -1.81
C ALA A 923 16.76 33.75 -0.31
N GLY A 924 17.93 34.27 0.05
CA GLY A 924 18.25 34.77 1.37
C GLY A 924 17.46 36.04 1.67
N ARG A 925 16.83 36.08 2.86
CA ARG A 925 16.01 37.21 3.33
C ARG A 925 16.51 37.80 4.66
N GLY A 926 17.51 37.18 5.30
CA GLY A 926 18.03 37.63 6.58
C GLY A 926 19.12 38.69 6.43
N ARG A 927 19.30 39.53 7.47
CA ARG A 927 20.41 40.51 7.53
C ARG A 927 21.77 39.83 7.41
N LYS A 928 21.90 38.64 8.00
CA LYS A 928 23.00 37.70 7.74
C LYS A 928 22.43 36.35 7.35
N THR A 929 22.65 35.96 6.10
CA THR A 929 22.12 34.73 5.51
C THR A 929 23.28 33.80 5.11
N VAL A 930 23.22 32.57 5.60
CA VAL A 930 24.19 31.51 5.31
C VAL A 930 23.51 30.36 4.59
N TYR A 931 24.13 29.89 3.51
CA TYR A 931 23.67 28.71 2.79
C TYR A 931 24.43 27.48 3.28
N HIS A 932 23.73 26.50 3.82
CA HIS A 932 24.31 25.22 4.18
C HIS A 932 24.14 24.20 3.04
N CYS A 933 25.25 23.90 2.35
CA CYS A 933 25.31 22.89 1.30
C CYS A 933 25.85 21.56 1.88
N GLN A 934 24.97 20.56 2.05
CA GLN A 934 25.36 19.24 2.57
C GLN A 934 25.98 18.34 1.52
N PHE A 935 25.48 18.46 0.30
CA PHE A 935 25.88 17.66 -0.85
C PHE A 935 26.02 18.60 -2.05
N PRO A 936 27.07 18.50 -2.87
CA PRO A 936 27.26 19.38 -4.02
C PRO A 936 26.59 18.78 -5.28
N PHE A 937 25.27 18.53 -5.25
CA PHE A 937 24.59 17.93 -6.41
C PHE A 937 24.63 18.87 -7.63
N LEU A 938 24.58 18.25 -8.83
CA LEU A 938 24.54 18.96 -10.11
C LEU A 938 23.30 19.87 -10.23
N LEU A 939 23.48 21.01 -10.89
CA LEU A 939 22.38 21.85 -11.37
C LEU A 939 21.46 21.02 -12.28
N LYS A 940 20.15 21.04 -12.01
CA LYS A 940 19.17 20.44 -12.95
C LYS A 940 19.09 21.33 -14.20
N GLU A 941 18.85 20.74 -15.38
CA GLU A 941 18.69 21.49 -16.65
C GLU A 941 17.61 22.59 -16.60
N GLU A 942 16.67 22.49 -15.64
CA GLU A 942 15.53 23.42 -15.43
C GLU A 942 15.82 24.51 -14.38
N GLN A 943 16.91 24.41 -13.62
CA GLN A 943 17.40 25.51 -12.78
C GLN A 943 18.14 26.48 -13.70
N GLU A 944 17.38 27.31 -14.42
CA GLU A 944 17.95 28.46 -15.12
C GLU A 944 18.78 29.28 -14.13
N SER A 945 19.91 29.78 -14.61
CA SER A 945 21.01 30.41 -13.88
C SER A 945 20.57 31.66 -13.10
N ASP A 946 19.91 31.48 -11.96
CA ASP A 946 19.56 32.58 -11.07
C ASP A 946 20.70 32.85 -10.09
N GLU A 947 21.82 33.36 -10.62
CA GLU A 947 22.98 33.76 -9.84
C GLU A 947 22.61 34.78 -8.75
N ALA A 948 21.50 35.51 -8.92
CA ALA A 948 20.97 36.42 -7.92
C ALA A 948 20.57 35.70 -6.63
N MET A 949 20.05 34.46 -6.71
CA MET A 949 19.78 33.66 -5.52
C MET A 949 21.06 33.35 -4.75
N LEU A 950 22.12 32.91 -5.42
CA LEU A 950 23.39 32.61 -4.75
C LEU A 950 23.97 33.89 -4.10
N ARG A 951 23.93 35.03 -4.81
CA ARG A 951 24.42 36.34 -4.30
C ARG A 951 23.64 36.91 -3.12
N SER A 952 22.44 36.40 -2.82
CA SER A 952 21.70 36.79 -1.61
C SER A 952 22.30 36.20 -0.31
N TYR A 953 23.25 35.28 -0.42
CA TYR A 953 23.96 34.66 0.71
C TYR A 953 25.36 35.25 0.86
N GLN A 954 25.77 35.50 2.11
CA GLN A 954 27.09 36.08 2.41
C GLN A 954 28.18 35.01 2.54
N GLU A 955 27.81 33.79 2.92
CA GLU A 955 28.74 32.69 3.18
C GLU A 955 28.05 31.34 2.96
N VAL A 956 28.83 30.33 2.57
CA VAL A 956 28.37 28.95 2.37
C VAL A 956 29.00 28.04 3.42
N MET A 957 28.18 27.41 4.24
CA MET A 957 28.57 26.41 5.23
C MET A 957 28.58 25.01 4.59
N VAL A 958 29.74 24.36 4.57
CA VAL A 958 29.94 22.98 4.09
C VAL A 958 30.40 22.07 5.23
N ASN A 959 30.12 20.77 5.13
CA ASN A 959 30.39 19.78 6.18
C ASN A 959 31.82 19.21 6.22
N SER A 960 32.57 19.34 5.12
CA SER A 960 33.90 18.75 4.92
C SER A 960 34.67 19.47 3.81
N ALA A 961 35.99 19.25 3.75
CA ALA A 961 36.84 19.72 2.66
C ALA A 961 36.50 19.03 1.33
N PHE A 962 36.06 17.76 1.35
CA PHE A 962 35.54 17.06 0.18
C PHE A 962 34.34 17.80 -0.42
N THR A 963 33.35 18.15 0.40
CA THR A 963 32.18 18.90 -0.06
C THR A 963 32.57 20.29 -0.54
N GLN A 964 33.48 20.97 0.15
CA GLN A 964 34.01 22.28 -0.27
C GLN A 964 34.62 22.22 -1.68
N GLY A 965 35.53 21.28 -1.91
CA GLY A 965 36.24 21.15 -3.19
C GLY A 965 35.30 20.86 -4.36
N PHE A 966 34.30 19.98 -4.18
CA PHE A 966 33.31 19.73 -5.22
C PHE A 966 32.34 20.89 -5.42
N TYR A 967 31.95 21.58 -4.34
CA TYR A 967 31.10 22.77 -4.43
C TYR A 967 31.76 23.86 -5.28
N GLU A 968 33.01 24.20 -4.96
CA GLU A 968 33.79 25.23 -5.68
C GLU A 968 34.07 24.84 -7.13
N ARG A 969 34.44 23.57 -7.37
CA ARG A 969 34.63 23.05 -8.74
C ARG A 969 33.37 23.19 -9.57
N ARG A 970 32.21 22.86 -9.00
CA ARG A 970 30.92 22.93 -9.70
C ARG A 970 30.46 24.36 -9.97
N LEU A 971 30.72 25.31 -9.07
CA LEU A 971 30.49 26.73 -9.33
C LEU A 971 31.39 27.23 -10.48
N ALA A 972 32.66 26.84 -10.48
CA ALA A 972 33.60 27.19 -11.55
C ALA A 972 33.18 26.59 -12.91
N GLU A 973 32.78 25.32 -12.95
CA GLU A 973 32.24 24.65 -14.14
C GLU A 973 30.97 25.32 -14.66
N ALA A 974 30.13 25.86 -13.77
CA ALA A 974 28.92 26.59 -14.11
C ALA A 974 29.18 28.07 -14.49
N GLY A 975 30.42 28.56 -14.38
CA GLY A 975 30.78 29.95 -14.65
C GLY A 975 30.18 30.96 -13.65
N MET A 976 29.86 30.51 -12.44
CA MET A 976 29.24 31.33 -11.38
C MET A 976 30.30 31.99 -10.49
N ALA A 977 29.97 33.15 -9.91
CA ALA A 977 30.83 33.82 -8.95
C ALA A 977 31.07 32.96 -7.69
N SER A 978 32.30 32.96 -7.19
CA SER A 978 32.64 32.31 -5.92
C SER A 978 32.08 33.10 -4.75
N ILE A 979 31.50 32.38 -3.78
CA ILE A 979 31.07 32.90 -2.47
C ILE A 979 31.96 32.24 -1.41
N PRO A 980 32.38 32.96 -0.35
CA PRO A 980 33.18 32.38 0.72
C PRO A 980 32.56 31.09 1.27
N THR A 981 33.35 30.03 1.31
CA THR A 981 32.99 28.73 1.86
C THR A 981 33.66 28.56 3.23
N ARG A 982 32.93 28.02 4.21
CA ARG A 982 33.46 27.66 5.52
C ARG A 982 33.13 26.22 5.85
N ILE A 983 34.15 25.45 6.20
CA ILE A 983 33.97 24.11 6.76
C ILE A 983 33.50 24.25 8.21
N VAL A 984 32.32 23.74 8.48
CA VAL A 984 31.84 23.47 9.83
C VAL A 984 31.61 21.97 9.88
N ASN A 985 32.23 21.24 10.80
CA ASN A 985 32.01 19.80 10.88
C ASN A 985 30.74 19.49 11.69
N PRO A 986 29.97 18.45 11.32
CA PRO A 986 28.86 17.98 12.13
C PRO A 986 29.27 17.63 13.57
N PRO A 987 28.46 18.02 14.58
CA PRO A 987 28.70 17.63 15.96
C PRO A 987 28.35 16.16 16.18
N VAL A 988 29.14 15.47 16.99
CA VAL A 988 28.94 14.06 17.34
C VAL A 988 28.91 13.91 18.86
N PRO A 989 27.86 13.28 19.44
CA PRO A 989 27.81 13.02 20.87
C PRO A 989 28.87 11.99 21.28
N PRO A 990 29.45 12.13 22.48
CA PRO A 990 30.41 11.14 22.97
C PRO A 990 29.71 9.82 23.29
N VAL A 991 30.26 8.70 22.81
CA VAL A 991 29.81 7.35 23.16
C VAL A 991 30.80 6.73 24.13
N ALA A 992 30.31 6.15 25.23
CA ALA A 992 31.18 5.52 26.22
C ALA A 992 31.80 4.22 25.67
N PRO A 993 33.13 4.06 25.65
CA PRO A 993 33.76 2.82 25.22
C PRO A 993 33.51 1.70 26.24
N ARG A 994 33.22 0.48 25.77
CA ARG A 994 33.06 -0.70 26.63
C ARG A 994 34.29 -1.61 26.57
N THR A 995 34.61 -2.26 27.69
CA THR A 995 35.73 -3.21 27.80
C THR A 995 35.32 -4.46 28.59
N PRO A 996 35.66 -5.68 28.12
CA PRO A 996 36.29 -6.00 26.83
C PRO A 996 35.33 -5.76 25.64
N ARG A 997 35.89 -5.48 24.45
CA ARG A 997 35.11 -5.37 23.21
C ARG A 997 34.83 -6.74 22.62
N LYS A 998 33.73 -6.85 21.89
CA LYS A 998 33.41 -8.04 21.09
C LYS A 998 34.23 -8.03 19.81
N ARG A 999 34.61 -9.22 19.35
CA ARG A 999 35.23 -9.44 18.05
C ARG A 999 34.16 -9.32 16.95
N SER A 1000 33.60 -8.12 16.79
CA SER A 1000 32.50 -7.86 15.86
C SER A 1000 32.74 -6.61 15.02
N ILE A 1001 32.05 -6.60 13.89
CA ILE A 1001 32.06 -5.55 12.88
C ILE A 1001 30.70 -4.86 12.90
N LEU A 1002 30.68 -3.54 13.01
CA LEU A 1002 29.45 -2.74 12.96
C LEU A 1002 29.39 -1.90 11.69
N SER A 1003 28.20 -1.79 11.10
CA SER A 1003 27.89 -0.79 10.08
C SER A 1003 26.54 -0.15 10.38
N VAL A 1004 26.47 1.18 10.28
CA VAL A 1004 25.26 1.94 10.62
C VAL A 1004 24.75 2.77 9.44
N GLY A 1005 23.48 2.58 9.10
CA GLY A 1005 22.70 3.48 8.27
C GLY A 1005 21.48 2.83 7.64
N ARG A 1006 20.66 3.68 7.01
CA ARG A 1006 19.33 3.30 6.51
C ARG A 1006 19.38 2.17 5.48
N PHE A 1007 18.41 1.26 5.55
CA PHE A 1007 18.21 0.16 4.61
C PHE A 1007 17.42 0.63 3.38
N ILE A 1008 18.07 1.36 2.47
CA ILE A 1008 17.41 1.99 1.31
C ILE A 1008 18.07 1.70 -0.03
N VAL A 1009 17.27 1.68 -1.10
CA VAL A 1009 17.75 1.53 -2.49
C VAL A 1009 17.88 2.89 -3.18
N GLY A 1010 19.10 3.21 -3.63
CA GLY A 1010 19.39 4.49 -4.29
C GLY A 1010 19.74 5.60 -3.29
N GLY A 1011 19.95 6.82 -3.80
CA GLY A 1011 20.45 7.94 -2.99
C GLY A 1011 21.78 7.63 -2.28
N HIS A 1012 21.92 8.07 -1.03
CA HIS A 1012 23.05 7.77 -0.13
C HIS A 1012 22.97 6.38 0.48
N SER A 1013 23.00 5.35 -0.37
CA SER A 1013 23.04 3.95 0.06
C SER A 1013 24.35 3.62 0.78
N LYS A 1014 24.26 2.92 1.92
CA LYS A 1014 25.44 2.44 2.68
C LYS A 1014 26.03 1.14 2.14
N ARG A 1015 25.52 0.65 1.01
CA ARG A 1015 25.97 -0.57 0.32
C ARG A 1015 26.00 -1.81 1.22
N GLN A 1016 24.98 -1.99 2.05
CA GLN A 1016 24.86 -3.18 2.92
C GLN A 1016 24.86 -4.48 2.10
N ASP A 1017 24.42 -4.44 0.83
CA ASP A 1017 24.55 -5.53 -0.14
C ASP A 1017 26.01 -5.99 -0.30
N LEU A 1018 26.93 -5.05 -0.54
CA LEU A 1018 28.35 -5.37 -0.71
C LEU A 1018 29.05 -5.66 0.61
N GLN A 1019 28.56 -5.14 1.73
CA GLN A 1019 29.10 -5.47 3.05
C GLN A 1019 28.81 -6.94 3.40
N VAL A 1020 27.62 -7.46 3.09
CA VAL A 1020 27.32 -8.90 3.25
C VAL A 1020 28.20 -9.74 2.32
N GLU A 1021 28.42 -9.30 1.08
CA GLU A 1021 29.35 -9.97 0.15
C GLU A 1021 30.80 -9.99 0.67
N ALA A 1022 31.31 -8.85 1.15
CA ALA A 1022 32.64 -8.76 1.74
C ALA A 1022 32.77 -9.62 3.00
N PHE A 1023 31.73 -9.69 3.82
CA PHE A 1023 31.74 -10.54 5.02
C PHE A 1023 31.77 -12.02 4.67
N ARG A 1024 31.04 -12.45 3.63
CA ARG A 1024 31.15 -13.82 3.11
C ARG A 1024 32.58 -14.13 2.70
N ALA A 1025 33.21 -13.25 1.92
CA ALA A 1025 34.60 -13.42 1.49
C ALA A 1025 35.58 -13.44 2.67
N LEU A 1026 35.32 -12.66 3.73
CA LEU A 1026 36.11 -12.68 4.97
C LEU A 1026 36.05 -14.05 5.66
N ILE A 1027 34.85 -14.63 5.83
CA ILE A 1027 34.69 -15.97 6.41
C ILE A 1027 35.34 -17.03 5.52
N GLU A 1028 35.17 -16.95 4.19
CA GLU A 1028 35.80 -17.86 3.23
C GLU A 1028 37.34 -17.76 3.22
N SER A 1029 37.91 -16.63 3.66
CA SER A 1029 39.36 -16.44 3.83
C SER A 1029 39.94 -17.13 5.08
N GLY A 1030 39.10 -17.71 5.93
CA GLY A 1030 39.49 -18.46 7.13
C GLY A 1030 39.41 -17.67 8.45
N VAL A 1031 38.77 -16.49 8.45
CA VAL A 1031 38.51 -15.75 9.69
C VAL A 1031 37.33 -16.38 10.43
N GLU A 1032 37.58 -16.89 11.63
CA GLU A 1032 36.58 -17.53 12.50
C GLU A 1032 36.19 -16.60 13.68
N ASP A 1033 35.08 -16.91 14.35
CA ASP A 1033 34.58 -16.20 15.54
C ASP A 1033 34.42 -14.68 15.38
N VAL A 1034 33.85 -14.25 14.24
CA VAL A 1034 33.52 -12.85 13.96
C VAL A 1034 32.04 -12.70 13.58
N GLU A 1035 31.42 -11.61 14.07
CA GLU A 1035 30.02 -11.27 13.79
C GLU A 1035 29.92 -9.95 13.02
N LEU A 1036 28.98 -9.86 12.07
CA LEU A 1036 28.63 -8.61 11.41
C LEU A 1036 27.27 -8.10 11.92
N HIS A 1037 27.26 -6.88 12.45
CA HIS A 1037 26.05 -6.19 12.87
C HIS A 1037 25.73 -5.05 11.87
N LEU A 1038 24.56 -5.15 11.23
CA LEU A 1038 24.01 -4.12 10.36
C LEU A 1038 22.87 -3.42 11.09
N ALA A 1039 23.07 -2.17 11.48
CA ALA A 1039 22.09 -1.38 12.22
C ALA A 1039 21.58 -0.18 11.41
N GLY A 1040 20.31 0.17 11.57
CA GLY A 1040 19.74 1.36 10.93
C GLY A 1040 18.23 1.29 10.75
N SER A 1041 17.64 2.38 10.24
CA SER A 1041 16.21 2.42 10.01
C SER A 1041 15.81 1.87 8.64
N SER A 1042 14.60 1.30 8.57
CA SER A 1042 13.94 0.91 7.31
C SER A 1042 12.62 1.67 7.22
N PHE A 1043 12.43 2.39 6.12
CA PHE A 1043 11.16 3.06 5.82
C PHE A 1043 10.27 2.09 5.04
N PRO A 1044 8.94 2.21 5.17
CA PRO A 1044 7.99 1.31 4.52
C PRO A 1044 7.75 1.67 3.04
N GLU A 1045 8.79 2.10 2.34
CA GLU A 1045 8.75 2.13 0.88
C GLU A 1045 8.96 0.71 0.36
N ALA A 1046 8.16 0.29 -0.63
CA ALA A 1046 8.20 -1.07 -1.14
C ALA A 1046 9.61 -1.50 -1.58
N THR A 1047 10.37 -0.59 -2.19
CA THR A 1047 11.75 -0.84 -2.63
C THR A 1047 12.72 -1.09 -1.48
N ASP A 1048 12.52 -0.44 -0.34
CA ASP A 1048 13.39 -0.53 0.82
C ASP A 1048 13.08 -1.80 1.64
N ILE A 1049 11.79 -2.16 1.74
CA ILE A 1049 11.35 -3.45 2.29
C ILE A 1049 11.92 -4.61 1.47
N ASP A 1050 11.78 -4.56 0.14
CA ASP A 1050 12.29 -5.60 -0.76
C ASP A 1050 13.81 -5.74 -0.65
N PHE A 1051 14.52 -4.61 -0.49
CA PHE A 1051 15.97 -4.60 -0.30
C PHE A 1051 16.40 -5.23 1.03
N LEU A 1052 15.76 -4.86 2.14
CA LEU A 1052 16.03 -5.44 3.44
C LEU A 1052 15.76 -6.96 3.45
N ALA A 1053 14.69 -7.41 2.80
CA ALA A 1053 14.38 -8.83 2.65
C ALA A 1053 15.47 -9.56 1.83
N ALA A 1054 15.92 -8.96 0.72
CA ALA A 1054 16.96 -9.53 -0.13
C ALA A 1054 18.31 -9.67 0.59
N ILE A 1055 18.75 -8.65 1.34
CA ILE A 1055 20.02 -8.72 2.08
C ILE A 1055 19.96 -9.73 3.23
N ARG A 1056 18.83 -9.82 3.96
CA ARG A 1056 18.60 -10.84 4.99
C ARG A 1056 18.68 -12.25 4.40
N GLN A 1057 18.05 -12.45 3.24
CA GLN A 1057 18.12 -13.71 2.53
C GLN A 1057 19.56 -14.06 2.11
N SER A 1058 20.32 -13.10 1.59
CA SER A 1058 21.71 -13.32 1.18
C SER A 1058 22.67 -13.62 2.34
N ALA A 1059 22.27 -13.30 3.57
CA ALA A 1059 23.05 -13.47 4.78
C ALA A 1059 22.58 -14.65 5.66
N SER A 1060 21.59 -15.44 5.21
CA SER A 1060 20.92 -16.45 6.05
C SER A 1060 21.81 -17.59 6.57
N ASP A 1061 22.97 -17.80 5.95
CA ASP A 1061 23.98 -18.80 6.27
C ASP A 1061 25.25 -18.19 6.90
N LEU A 1062 25.23 -16.90 7.25
CA LEU A 1062 26.35 -16.16 7.81
C LEU A 1062 26.00 -15.61 9.21
N PRO A 1063 26.98 -15.36 10.09
CA PRO A 1063 26.75 -14.72 11.39
C PRO A 1063 26.52 -13.19 11.23
N VAL A 1064 25.44 -12.83 10.53
CA VAL A 1064 25.02 -11.44 10.28
C VAL A 1064 23.74 -11.13 11.05
N TYR A 1065 23.78 -10.08 11.86
CA TYR A 1065 22.66 -9.65 12.68
C TYR A 1065 22.12 -8.31 12.20
N PHE A 1066 20.81 -8.23 12.00
CA PHE A 1066 20.13 -7.04 11.51
C PHE A 1066 19.39 -6.33 12.65
N HIS A 1067 19.90 -5.16 13.04
CA HIS A 1067 19.32 -4.29 14.07
C HIS A 1067 18.47 -3.20 13.40
N VAL A 1068 17.28 -3.60 12.92
CA VAL A 1068 16.40 -2.71 12.17
C VAL A 1068 15.58 -1.86 13.12
N ASN A 1069 15.69 -0.53 13.01
CA ASN A 1069 15.03 0.44 13.89
C ASN A 1069 15.38 0.25 15.39
N CYS A 1070 16.62 -0.15 15.71
CA CYS A 1070 17.06 -0.25 17.10
C CYS A 1070 17.01 1.11 17.81
N SER A 1071 16.78 1.07 19.11
CA SER A 1071 16.77 2.24 19.98
C SER A 1071 18.13 2.94 20.02
N VAL A 1072 18.15 4.20 20.47
CA VAL A 1072 19.40 4.96 20.67
C VAL A 1072 20.34 4.23 21.64
N SER A 1073 19.82 3.69 22.75
CA SER A 1073 20.61 2.94 23.73
C SER A 1073 21.19 1.64 23.18
N GLU A 1074 20.44 0.92 22.32
CA GLU A 1074 20.96 -0.28 21.65
C GLU A 1074 22.06 0.11 20.65
N LEU A 1075 21.86 1.20 19.89
CA LEU A 1075 22.85 1.68 18.94
C LEU A 1075 24.15 2.15 19.62
N GLU A 1076 24.05 2.88 20.74
CA GLU A 1076 25.21 3.25 21.58
C GLU A 1076 25.93 2.02 22.12
N THR A 1077 25.18 0.99 22.52
CA THR A 1077 25.76 -0.29 22.95
C THR A 1077 26.52 -0.96 21.82
N LEU A 1078 25.97 -1.00 20.61
CA LEU A 1078 26.65 -1.54 19.43
C LEU A 1078 27.94 -0.77 19.12
N TYR A 1079 27.91 0.57 19.15
CA TYR A 1079 29.11 1.40 18.97
C TYR A 1079 30.18 1.13 20.03
N GLY A 1080 29.78 0.95 21.29
CA GLY A 1080 30.69 0.67 22.40
C GLY A 1080 31.26 -0.76 22.40
N ASP A 1081 30.47 -1.74 21.97
CA ASP A 1081 30.83 -3.17 22.00
C ASP A 1081 31.69 -3.59 20.80
N SER A 1082 31.48 -3.02 19.61
CA SER A 1082 32.18 -3.46 18.39
C SER A 1082 33.64 -3.04 18.35
N LEU A 1083 34.48 -3.92 17.80
CA LEU A 1083 35.92 -3.68 17.61
C LEU A 1083 36.18 -2.91 16.31
N ILE A 1084 35.48 -3.27 15.23
CA ILE A 1084 35.67 -2.70 13.89
C ILE A 1084 34.38 -2.00 13.46
N TYR A 1085 34.52 -0.87 12.76
CA TYR A 1085 33.43 -0.22 12.05
C TYR A 1085 33.67 -0.22 10.55
N TRP A 1086 32.71 -0.73 9.77
CA TRP A 1086 32.76 -0.73 8.31
C TRP A 1086 31.99 0.43 7.69
N HIS A 1087 32.64 1.09 6.73
CA HIS A 1087 32.04 2.13 5.92
C HIS A 1087 32.17 1.80 4.42
N ALA A 1088 31.03 1.64 3.73
CA ALA A 1088 30.98 1.24 2.31
C ALA A 1088 30.19 2.19 1.38
N THR A 1089 29.79 3.37 1.84
CA THR A 1089 29.09 4.35 0.99
C THR A 1089 29.96 4.70 -0.22
N GLY A 1090 29.42 4.51 -1.43
CA GLY A 1090 30.12 4.81 -2.68
C GLY A 1090 30.97 3.67 -3.26
N LEU A 1091 31.12 2.54 -2.57
CA LEU A 1091 31.89 1.39 -3.08
C LEU A 1091 31.39 0.95 -4.46
N GLY A 1092 32.29 0.72 -5.42
CA GLY A 1092 31.95 0.32 -6.80
C GLY A 1092 31.30 1.43 -7.65
N ARG A 1093 31.47 2.70 -7.28
CA ARG A 1093 31.03 3.87 -8.05
C ARG A 1093 32.23 4.73 -8.46
N ASP A 1094 32.06 5.49 -9.54
CA ASP A 1094 33.00 6.54 -9.94
C ASP A 1094 32.66 7.81 -9.16
N LEU A 1095 33.40 8.05 -8.08
CA LEU A 1095 33.11 9.15 -7.14
C LEU A 1095 33.62 10.52 -7.61
N GLU A 1096 34.46 10.57 -8.64
CA GLU A 1096 34.78 11.83 -9.31
C GLU A 1096 33.64 12.27 -10.24
N ALA A 1097 33.04 11.31 -10.96
CA ALA A 1097 31.88 11.58 -11.82
C ALA A 1097 30.56 11.69 -11.05
N GLU A 1098 30.40 10.92 -9.98
CA GLU A 1098 29.19 10.83 -9.15
C GLU A 1098 29.49 11.13 -7.67
N PRO A 1099 30.00 12.33 -7.32
CA PRO A 1099 30.38 12.69 -5.95
C PRO A 1099 29.20 12.61 -4.97
N GLU A 1100 27.97 12.76 -5.45
CA GLU A 1100 26.75 12.55 -4.68
C GLU A 1100 26.61 11.13 -4.10
N LYS A 1101 27.36 10.15 -4.59
CA LYS A 1101 27.35 8.78 -4.07
C LYS A 1101 28.43 8.53 -3.02
N ALA A 1102 29.34 9.49 -2.80
CA ALA A 1102 30.35 9.39 -1.77
C ALA A 1102 29.77 9.66 -0.38
N GLU A 1103 30.49 9.24 0.65
CA GLU A 1103 30.26 9.75 2.00
C GLU A 1103 30.83 11.16 2.11
N HIS A 1104 29.98 12.13 2.41
CA HIS A 1104 30.39 13.53 2.35
C HIS A 1104 31.14 13.96 3.61
N PHE A 1105 30.78 13.38 4.76
CA PHE A 1105 31.48 13.58 6.01
C PHE A 1105 31.75 12.23 6.68
N GLY A 1106 30.71 11.57 7.21
CA GLY A 1106 30.82 10.30 7.93
C GLY A 1106 30.51 10.41 9.43
N ILE A 1107 29.34 10.93 9.79
CA ILE A 1107 28.90 11.07 11.20
C ILE A 1107 28.99 9.73 11.94
N SER A 1108 28.49 8.65 11.33
CA SER A 1108 28.50 7.32 11.95
C SER A 1108 29.89 6.70 12.11
N ILE A 1109 30.88 7.15 11.31
CA ILE A 1109 32.29 6.77 11.49
C ILE A 1109 32.80 7.41 12.78
N VAL A 1110 32.53 8.71 12.97
CA VAL A 1110 32.95 9.45 14.17
C VAL A 1110 32.23 8.94 15.42
N GLU A 1111 30.93 8.58 15.33
CA GLU A 1111 30.19 7.95 16.44
C GLU A 1111 30.85 6.62 16.85
N ALA A 1112 31.22 5.78 15.88
CA ALA A 1112 31.92 4.52 16.15
C ALA A 1112 33.32 4.74 16.74
N MET A 1113 34.06 5.71 16.20
CA MET A 1113 35.36 6.10 16.76
C MET A 1113 35.22 6.63 18.18
N SER A 1114 34.15 7.38 18.49
CA SER A 1114 33.84 7.81 19.85
C SER A 1114 33.54 6.62 20.77
N GLY A 1115 32.83 5.62 20.27
CA GLY A 1115 32.69 4.33 20.96
C GLY A 1115 34.00 3.56 21.08
N GLY A 1116 35.05 3.96 20.36
CA GLY A 1116 36.40 3.39 20.29
C GLY A 1116 36.56 2.22 19.33
N ALA A 1117 35.60 2.01 18.42
CA ALA A 1117 35.74 1.09 17.31
C ALA A 1117 36.76 1.62 16.28
N ILE A 1118 37.48 0.71 15.63
CA ILE A 1118 38.49 1.03 14.62
C ILE A 1118 37.79 1.10 13.24
N PRO A 1119 37.73 2.27 12.59
CA PRO A 1119 37.06 2.40 11.31
C PRO A 1119 37.92 1.85 10.16
N ILE A 1120 37.28 1.10 9.27
CA ILE A 1120 37.79 0.69 7.97
C ILE A 1120 36.85 1.27 6.91
N ALA A 1121 37.34 2.23 6.12
CA ALA A 1121 36.51 3.03 5.25
C ALA A 1121 37.04 3.09 3.81
N LEU A 1122 36.13 3.25 2.84
CA LEU A 1122 36.51 3.54 1.46
C LEU A 1122 37.44 4.77 1.39
N ARG A 1123 38.51 4.72 0.58
CA ARG A 1123 39.48 5.80 0.38
C ARG A 1123 38.93 6.95 -0.50
N ALA A 1124 37.80 7.51 -0.11
CA ALA A 1124 37.16 8.61 -0.81
C ALA A 1124 36.23 9.39 0.12
N GLY A 1125 35.86 10.61 -0.28
CA GLY A 1125 34.90 11.41 0.47
C GLY A 1125 35.46 12.01 1.77
N GLY A 1126 34.55 12.43 2.65
CA GLY A 1126 34.84 12.94 3.99
C GLY A 1126 35.61 11.99 4.93
N PRO A 1127 35.51 10.64 4.83
CA PRO A 1127 36.34 9.73 5.62
C PRO A 1127 37.85 10.01 5.55
N THR A 1128 38.34 10.54 4.41
CA THR A 1128 39.76 10.89 4.21
C THR A 1128 40.27 12.02 5.10
N GLU A 1129 39.36 12.81 5.68
CA GLU A 1129 39.66 13.91 6.60
C GLU A 1129 39.56 13.48 8.07
N ILE A 1130 38.87 12.36 8.32
CA ILE A 1130 38.61 11.82 9.65
C ILE A 1130 39.71 10.83 10.03
N ILE A 1131 40.06 9.94 9.10
CA ILE A 1131 40.97 8.80 9.33
C ILE A 1131 42.38 9.13 8.85
N THR A 1132 43.35 8.81 9.70
CA THR A 1132 44.78 8.77 9.40
C THR A 1132 45.22 7.31 9.35
N GLU A 1133 45.60 6.86 8.14
CA GLU A 1133 45.98 5.47 7.83
C GLU A 1133 46.96 4.89 8.86
N GLY A 1134 46.60 3.77 9.49
CA GLY A 1134 47.43 3.06 10.45
C GLY A 1134 47.58 3.74 11.83
N VAL A 1135 46.94 4.89 12.04
CA VAL A 1135 46.96 5.61 13.33
C VAL A 1135 45.64 5.45 14.06
N ASN A 1136 44.53 5.76 13.40
CA ASN A 1136 43.19 5.74 14.00
C ASN A 1136 42.14 5.02 13.13
N GLY A 1137 42.59 4.30 12.10
CA GLY A 1137 41.76 3.55 11.16
C GLY A 1137 42.53 3.15 9.90
N PHE A 1138 41.84 2.51 8.96
CA PHE A 1138 42.41 2.01 7.71
C PHE A 1138 41.52 2.36 6.52
N PHE A 1139 42.12 2.44 5.33
CA PHE A 1139 41.39 2.65 4.08
C PHE A 1139 41.45 1.44 3.16
N TYR A 1140 40.43 1.31 2.30
CA TYR A 1140 40.36 0.32 1.23
C TYR A 1140 39.78 0.93 -0.05
N ASP A 1141 39.93 0.21 -1.17
CA ASP A 1141 39.45 0.66 -2.49
C ASP A 1141 38.38 -0.28 -3.11
N ASP A 1142 38.43 -1.57 -2.79
CA ASP A 1142 37.50 -2.60 -3.26
C ASP A 1142 37.17 -3.66 -2.17
N ILE A 1143 36.36 -4.66 -2.52
CA ILE A 1143 35.93 -5.71 -1.58
C ILE A 1143 37.13 -6.50 -1.03
N GLU A 1144 38.11 -6.82 -1.88
CA GLU A 1144 39.32 -7.55 -1.49
C GLU A 1144 40.13 -6.74 -0.48
N GLY A 1145 40.33 -5.45 -0.73
CA GLY A 1145 40.99 -4.54 0.20
C GLY A 1145 40.25 -4.39 1.54
N LEU A 1146 38.91 -4.40 1.54
CA LEU A 1146 38.13 -4.38 2.79
C LEU A 1146 38.36 -5.65 3.61
N VAL A 1147 38.37 -6.82 2.97
CA VAL A 1147 38.67 -8.11 3.61
C VAL A 1147 40.10 -8.10 4.17
N ASP A 1148 41.08 -7.67 3.39
CA ASP A 1148 42.48 -7.63 3.79
C ASP A 1148 42.74 -6.72 4.99
N GLN A 1149 42.20 -5.49 4.99
CA GLN A 1149 42.34 -4.60 6.15
C GLN A 1149 41.61 -5.16 7.37
N THR A 1150 40.48 -5.83 7.18
CA THR A 1150 39.74 -6.46 8.28
C THR A 1150 40.55 -7.60 8.91
N ARG A 1151 41.14 -8.48 8.09
CA ARG A 1151 42.04 -9.56 8.53
C ARG A 1151 43.28 -9.01 9.23
N ARG A 1152 43.86 -7.93 8.71
CA ARG A 1152 44.99 -7.24 9.35
C ARG A 1152 44.65 -6.78 10.76
N VAL A 1153 43.46 -6.22 10.98
CA VAL A 1153 43.02 -5.80 12.32
C VAL A 1153 42.72 -7.01 13.20
N LEU A 1154 42.00 -8.03 12.69
CA LEU A 1154 41.54 -9.16 13.50
C LEU A 1154 42.62 -10.18 13.86
N ASP A 1155 43.55 -10.48 12.94
CA ASP A 1155 44.50 -11.61 13.06
C ASP A 1155 45.97 -11.18 13.10
N GLU A 1156 46.33 -10.07 12.44
CA GLU A 1156 47.74 -9.65 12.32
C GLU A 1156 48.16 -8.59 13.34
N THR A 1157 47.20 -7.88 13.95
CA THR A 1157 47.48 -6.78 14.89
C THR A 1157 47.49 -7.28 16.33
N PRO A 1158 48.61 -7.17 17.07
CA PRO A 1158 48.66 -7.55 18.48
C PRO A 1158 47.71 -6.72 19.36
N GLU A 1159 47.33 -7.26 20.51
CA GLU A 1159 46.36 -6.64 21.43
C GLU A 1159 46.76 -5.21 21.86
N ASP A 1160 48.05 -4.94 22.08
CA ASP A 1160 48.55 -3.59 22.38
C ASP A 1160 48.39 -2.62 21.20
N GLY A 1161 48.58 -3.12 19.97
CA GLY A 1161 48.33 -2.37 18.74
C GLY A 1161 46.84 -2.03 18.58
N LEU A 1162 45.95 -2.98 18.87
CA LEU A 1162 44.49 -2.75 18.88
C LEU A 1162 44.09 -1.70 19.92
N ARG A 1163 44.65 -1.77 21.14
CA ARG A 1163 44.45 -0.76 22.18
C ARG A 1163 44.92 0.62 21.72
N GLN A 1164 46.05 0.71 21.02
CA GLN A 1164 46.58 1.97 20.51
C GLN A 1164 45.69 2.58 19.42
N LEU A 1165 45.28 1.78 18.43
CA LEU A 1165 44.36 2.20 17.36
C LEU A 1165 43.03 2.68 17.93
N SER A 1166 42.44 1.93 18.86
CA SER A 1166 41.17 2.26 19.53
C SER A 1166 41.26 3.58 20.31
N ARG A 1167 42.34 3.78 21.09
CA ARG A 1167 42.57 5.05 21.81
C ARG A 1167 42.75 6.23 20.86
N ALA A 1168 43.47 6.04 19.76
CA ALA A 1168 43.67 7.08 18.76
C ALA A 1168 42.37 7.45 18.03
N ALA A 1169 41.52 6.46 17.72
CA ALA A 1169 40.17 6.67 17.18
C ALA A 1169 39.30 7.48 18.16
N HIS A 1170 39.23 7.06 19.42
CA HIS A 1170 38.48 7.75 20.47
C HIS A 1170 38.94 9.19 20.68
N ALA A 1171 40.26 9.43 20.72
CA ALA A 1171 40.82 10.77 20.87
C ALA A 1171 40.49 11.67 19.67
N ARG A 1172 40.55 11.13 18.44
CA ARG A 1172 40.22 11.90 17.23
C ARG A 1172 38.74 12.30 17.19
N ALA A 1173 37.83 11.47 17.71
CA ALA A 1173 36.41 11.80 17.72
C ALA A 1173 36.08 13.11 18.48
N ALA A 1174 36.89 13.47 19.49
CA ALA A 1174 36.71 14.70 20.27
C ALA A 1174 36.86 16.00 19.44
N ASP A 1175 37.53 15.94 18.29
CA ASP A 1175 37.65 17.07 17.37
C ASP A 1175 36.31 17.47 16.74
N PHE A 1176 35.30 16.60 16.82
CA PHE A 1176 33.95 16.79 16.27
C PHE A 1176 32.88 16.98 17.37
N SER A 1177 33.30 17.48 18.54
CA SER A 1177 32.40 17.73 19.68
C SER A 1177 31.42 18.88 19.44
N TYR A 1178 30.32 18.87 20.20
CA TYR A 1178 29.34 19.97 20.21
C TYR A 1178 29.96 21.33 20.57
N ASP A 1179 30.95 21.39 21.46
CA ASP A 1179 31.59 22.65 21.84
C ASP A 1179 32.28 23.32 20.65
N ARG A 1180 33.03 22.55 19.86
CA ARG A 1180 33.68 23.05 18.65
C ARG A 1180 32.68 23.44 17.58
N PHE A 1181 31.65 22.62 17.38
CA PHE A 1181 30.56 22.94 16.47
C PHE A 1181 29.83 24.24 16.86
N ASN A 1182 29.47 24.40 18.14
CA ASN A 1182 28.78 25.57 18.66
C ASN A 1182 29.63 26.84 18.52
N ALA A 1183 30.94 26.76 18.75
CA ALA A 1183 31.87 27.87 18.52
C ALA A 1183 31.95 28.22 17.03
N ALA A 1184 32.03 27.23 16.14
CA ALA A 1184 32.04 27.45 14.70
C ALA A 1184 30.74 28.10 14.19
N VAL A 1185 29.57 27.65 14.66
CA VAL A 1185 28.26 28.27 14.34
C VAL A 1185 28.17 29.70 14.88
N SER A 1186 28.67 29.95 16.10
CA SER A 1186 28.67 31.30 16.68
C SER A 1186 29.56 32.25 15.88
N SER A 1187 30.76 31.81 15.52
CA SER A 1187 31.68 32.56 14.65
C SER A 1187 31.09 32.80 13.26
N LEU A 1188 30.46 31.79 12.66
CA LEU A 1188 29.79 31.88 11.37
C LEU A 1188 28.73 32.99 11.35
N PHE A 1189 27.97 33.17 12.43
CA PHE A 1189 26.98 34.25 12.54
C PHE A 1189 27.51 35.52 13.23
N GLY A 1190 28.74 35.55 13.73
CA GLY A 1190 29.32 36.72 14.40
C GLY A 1190 28.74 36.96 15.80
N LEU A 1191 28.42 35.88 16.52
CA LEU A 1191 27.78 35.89 17.84
C LEU A 1191 28.77 35.77 19.00
N ASP A 1192 30.08 35.81 18.74
CA ASP A 1192 31.10 35.64 19.75
C ASP A 1192 31.10 36.81 20.75
N SER A 1193 31.18 36.47 22.03
CA SER A 1193 31.16 37.43 23.14
C SER A 1193 32.47 38.21 23.27
N SER A 1194 32.64 39.23 22.45
CA SER A 1194 33.56 40.33 22.70
C SER A 1194 32.82 41.64 22.49
N GLU A 1195 32.82 42.50 23.51
CA GLU A 1195 32.18 43.85 23.60
C GLU A 1195 30.82 43.96 24.32
N ARG A 1196 30.66 43.34 25.50
CA ARG A 1196 29.99 44.06 26.60
C ARG A 1196 30.97 44.22 27.75
N GLY A 1197 31.33 45.48 27.97
CA GLY A 1197 32.41 45.90 28.86
C GLY A 1197 32.27 45.38 30.28
N SER A 1198 33.44 45.13 30.86
CA SER A 1198 33.72 45.21 32.28
C SER A 1198 32.91 46.33 32.95
N GLY A 1199 31.89 45.94 33.72
CA GLY A 1199 31.00 46.86 34.40
C GLY A 1199 30.21 46.16 35.49
N VAL A 1200 30.85 46.02 36.65
CA VAL A 1200 30.22 46.05 37.99
C VAL A 1200 29.49 44.76 38.47
N SER A 1201 30.26 43.97 39.23
CA SER A 1201 29.97 43.34 40.53
C SER A 1201 28.56 42.83 40.90
N GLY A 1202 28.52 41.60 41.40
CA GLY A 1202 28.16 41.37 42.81
C GLY A 1202 26.86 40.63 43.12
N ASN A 1203 27.07 39.44 43.71
CA ASN A 1203 26.21 38.69 44.66
C ASN A 1203 25.09 37.77 44.15
N ALA A 1204 25.38 36.48 44.45
CA ALA A 1204 24.52 35.39 44.93
C ALA A 1204 23.44 34.81 44.00
#